data_AF-A0A240PK04-F1
#
_entry.id   AF-A0A240PK04-F1
#
_cell.length_a   1.000
_cell.length_b   1.000
_cell.length_c   1.000
_cell.angle_alpha   90.00
_cell.angle_beta   90.00
_cell.angle_gamma   90.00
#
_symmetry.space_group_name_H-M   'P 1'
#
loop_
_entity.id
_entity.type
_entity.pdbx_description
1 polymer ?
#
loop_
_entity_poly.entity_id
_entity_poly.type
_entity_poly.pdbx_seq_one_letter_code
_entity_poly.pdbx_strand_id
1 'polypeptide(L)'
;MYSSIVLYLAALVVLVVAGPAADRQRREAHSFRWCVPQELVSDCERLTRAAVVPIGCVGGIDRLDCLRKVQNREADYLVADPEDVYVASHFDNADFVVFSELRTAEEPTAMFRYEGIMLVRASDNFRQLSDLRGKRSCHTGFGRNVGYKIPVTRLQRAGILKLPTGDGTLSPVERELAGLSELFSASCLPGSYSSDAGVDQLLKNRYANLCKQCSQPERCGKDDRYAGYEGAIRCLVENGGDVAFSKTINVRKYFGLPVTAGGVPAGPAANPNARVEDFLYLCEDGTTRPIGDGQPVCSWAQRPWQVLLGNGDLSGAGLQELQALGQQLHRYWTAAGERVSEADRTTAQKLWIDRNAPVVDRNETIAPRDYLARANYAEVIEREGRYGNVLRLCVMSEEERQKCELMRQAAYSRDIRPALRCVLKTQDACVAAVRDGTEADAIVLRTANTQLKPLMWEAYDDAMVAIADKTITRERLQSGPVALDFADQRAVAAATLLLTSLPALGTVDVSSPVAATAPIRIVRSNTLGSIGEAEQKVLVCADFSFQPLTNVPSCQLKANAAGERGAAGAVIYVRQQVDEALQDSVVHAFTALSDTFGRGQAREQVFRLFGPFRLRNGEVKHDLIFHDNTAALSGSKSS
;
A
#
# COMPACT_ATOMS: atom_id res chain seq x y z
N MET A 1 45.30 -68.43 -31.76
CA MET A 1 45.00 -68.66 -30.32
C MET A 1 44.77 -67.30 -29.68
N TYR A 2 43.97 -67.27 -28.60
CA TYR A 2 43.59 -66.15 -27.71
C TYR A 2 44.52 -64.92 -27.60
N SER A 3 44.09 -63.72 -27.18
CA SER A 3 42.77 -63.06 -27.04
C SER A 3 43.00 -61.68 -26.37
N SER A 4 42.03 -60.76 -26.49
CA SER A 4 41.76 -59.63 -25.58
C SER A 4 42.59 -58.34 -25.68
N ILE A 5 41.98 -57.25 -25.17
CA ILE A 5 42.47 -55.87 -24.95
C ILE A 5 42.34 -54.92 -26.16
N VAL A 6 41.66 -53.75 -26.10
CA VAL A 6 40.71 -53.17 -25.11
C VAL A 6 39.82 -52.14 -25.85
N LEU A 7 38.57 -51.93 -25.41
CA LEU A 7 37.70 -50.82 -25.85
C LEU A 7 38.16 -49.49 -25.25
N TYR A 8 38.23 -48.40 -26.04
CA TYR A 8 38.03 -47.04 -25.51
C TYR A 8 37.61 -46.02 -26.59
N LEU A 9 36.77 -45.06 -26.17
CA LEU A 9 36.51 -43.73 -26.76
C LEU A 9 35.86 -43.63 -28.16
N ALA A 10 34.53 -43.46 -28.17
CA ALA A 10 33.91 -42.19 -28.61
C ALA A 10 32.38 -42.21 -28.42
N ALA A 11 31.90 -41.69 -27.29
CA ALA A 11 30.49 -41.36 -27.08
C ALA A 11 30.39 -39.90 -26.63
N LEU A 12 30.22 -38.98 -27.59
CA LEU A 12 30.12 -37.55 -27.31
C LEU A 12 28.64 -37.19 -27.07
N VAL A 13 28.39 -36.65 -25.88
CA VAL A 13 27.05 -36.34 -25.37
C VAL A 13 26.44 -35.17 -26.12
N VAL A 14 25.29 -35.39 -26.76
CA VAL A 14 24.42 -34.32 -27.26
C VAL A 14 23.32 -34.04 -26.22
N LEU A 15 23.66 -33.22 -25.23
CA LEU A 15 22.70 -32.58 -24.34
C LEU A 15 22.20 -31.30 -25.04
N VAL A 16 21.12 -31.42 -25.82
CA VAL A 16 20.46 -30.25 -26.41
C VAL A 16 19.76 -29.46 -25.31
N VAL A 17 20.08 -28.17 -25.26
CA VAL A 17 19.50 -27.18 -24.35
C VAL A 17 17.99 -27.07 -24.59
N ALA A 18 17.20 -27.46 -23.58
CA ALA A 18 15.75 -27.27 -23.58
C ALA A 18 15.37 -25.82 -23.23
N GLY A 19 15.67 -24.90 -24.16
CA GLY A 19 15.37 -23.47 -24.09
C GLY A 19 16.11 -22.78 -25.24
N PRO A 20 15.43 -22.02 -26.14
CA PRO A 20 14.28 -21.16 -25.87
C PRO A 20 12.97 -21.60 -26.56
N ALA A 21 12.95 -22.77 -27.20
CA ALA A 21 11.81 -23.23 -28.00
C ALA A 21 10.52 -23.38 -27.17
N ALA A 22 10.60 -23.95 -25.96
CA ALA A 22 9.43 -24.15 -25.10
C ALA A 22 8.76 -22.83 -24.67
N ASP A 23 9.54 -21.77 -24.42
CA ASP A 23 8.98 -20.44 -24.09
C ASP A 23 8.34 -19.79 -25.32
N ARG A 24 8.90 -19.99 -26.51
CA ARG A 24 8.31 -19.53 -27.78
C ARG A 24 6.99 -20.24 -28.10
N GLN A 25 6.94 -21.55 -27.92
CA GLN A 25 5.74 -22.37 -28.14
C GLN A 25 4.65 -22.10 -27.08
N ARG A 26 5.03 -21.72 -25.85
CA ARG A 26 4.09 -21.28 -24.80
C ARG A 26 3.55 -19.86 -25.06
N ARG A 27 4.31 -18.99 -25.74
CA ARG A 27 3.84 -17.68 -26.23
C ARG A 27 2.84 -17.77 -27.39
N GLU A 28 2.89 -18.83 -28.20
CA GLU A 28 1.96 -19.04 -29.32
C GLU A 28 0.61 -19.68 -28.91
N ALA A 29 0.46 -20.11 -27.65
CA ALA A 29 -0.72 -20.83 -27.16
C ALA A 29 -1.78 -19.95 -26.45
N HIS A 30 -1.51 -18.66 -26.22
CA HIS A 30 -2.38 -17.74 -25.50
C HIS A 30 -2.57 -16.44 -26.29
N SER A 31 -3.83 -16.01 -26.52
CA SER A 31 -4.11 -14.77 -27.27
C SER A 31 -3.62 -13.51 -26.54
N PHE A 32 -3.67 -13.51 -25.19
CA PHE A 32 -3.33 -12.35 -24.36
C PHE A 32 -2.68 -12.76 -23.04
N ARG A 33 -1.89 -11.85 -22.45
CA ARG A 33 -1.14 -12.03 -21.21
C ARG A 33 -1.56 -11.05 -20.14
N TRP A 34 -2.19 -11.57 -19.08
CA TRP A 34 -2.56 -10.81 -17.89
C TRP A 34 -1.39 -10.76 -16.90
N CYS A 35 -0.94 -9.56 -16.54
CA CYS A 35 0.03 -9.39 -15.45
C CYS A 35 -0.66 -9.37 -14.09
N VAL A 36 -0.17 -10.19 -13.17
CA VAL A 36 -0.62 -10.30 -11.78
C VAL A 36 0.59 -10.30 -10.83
N PRO A 37 0.42 -9.94 -9.54
CA PRO A 37 1.47 -10.13 -8.53
C PRO A 37 1.98 -11.58 -8.52
N GLN A 38 3.28 -11.77 -8.32
CA GLN A 38 3.98 -13.04 -8.45
C GLN A 38 3.33 -14.17 -7.64
N GLU A 39 2.87 -13.86 -6.44
CA GLU A 39 2.14 -14.75 -5.52
C GLU A 39 0.77 -15.23 -6.04
N LEU A 40 0.17 -14.56 -7.02
CA LEU A 40 -1.14 -14.89 -7.61
C LEU A 40 -1.04 -15.58 -8.99
N VAL A 41 0.16 -15.80 -9.53
CA VAL A 41 0.34 -16.37 -10.88
C VAL A 41 -0.24 -17.80 -10.99
N SER A 42 -0.02 -18.64 -9.99
CA SER A 42 -0.52 -20.02 -9.95
C SER A 42 -2.05 -20.07 -9.90
N ASP A 43 -2.67 -19.19 -9.11
CA ASP A 43 -4.12 -19.03 -9.04
C ASP A 43 -4.69 -18.46 -10.36
N CYS A 44 -4.03 -17.47 -10.96
CA CYS A 44 -4.40 -16.94 -12.27
C CYS A 44 -4.41 -18.04 -13.33
N GLU A 45 -3.31 -18.79 -13.49
CA GLU A 45 -3.25 -19.87 -14.48
C GLU A 45 -4.29 -20.98 -14.21
N ARG A 46 -4.55 -21.30 -12.94
CA ARG A 46 -5.55 -22.30 -12.55
C ARG A 46 -6.96 -21.86 -12.93
N LEU A 47 -7.30 -20.59 -12.66
CA LEU A 47 -8.62 -20.04 -12.90
C LEU A 47 -8.89 -19.76 -14.40
N THR A 48 -7.89 -19.34 -15.19
CA THR A 48 -8.06 -19.19 -16.66
C THR A 48 -8.21 -20.55 -17.34
N ARG A 49 -7.41 -21.55 -16.96
CA ARG A 49 -7.54 -22.93 -17.48
C ARG A 49 -8.90 -23.56 -17.15
N ALA A 50 -9.38 -23.45 -15.91
CA ALA A 50 -10.65 -24.05 -15.49
C ALA A 50 -11.87 -23.38 -16.16
N ALA A 51 -11.79 -22.08 -16.47
CA ALA A 51 -12.79 -21.37 -17.26
C ALA A 51 -12.68 -21.59 -18.79
N VAL A 52 -11.66 -22.35 -19.24
CA VAL A 52 -11.32 -22.58 -20.66
C VAL A 52 -11.16 -21.27 -21.42
N VAL A 53 -10.42 -20.32 -20.82
CA VAL A 53 -10.12 -19.00 -21.39
C VAL A 53 -8.63 -18.94 -21.75
N PRO A 54 -8.25 -18.68 -23.02
CA PRO A 54 -6.85 -18.70 -23.48
C PRO A 54 -6.04 -17.45 -23.09
N ILE A 55 -6.22 -16.96 -21.86
CA ILE A 55 -5.43 -15.88 -21.27
C ILE A 55 -4.28 -16.50 -20.47
N GLY A 56 -3.05 -16.15 -20.84
CA GLY A 56 -1.83 -16.49 -20.11
C GLY A 56 -1.60 -15.53 -18.93
N CYS A 57 -0.87 -15.98 -17.91
CA CYS A 57 -0.58 -15.20 -16.71
C CYS A 57 0.91 -14.89 -16.59
N VAL A 58 1.26 -13.63 -16.31
CA VAL A 58 2.63 -13.14 -16.17
C VAL A 58 2.82 -12.59 -14.76
N GLY A 59 3.91 -12.99 -14.10
CA GLY A 59 4.25 -12.48 -12.77
C GLY A 59 5.02 -11.17 -12.83
N GLY A 60 4.50 -10.14 -12.15
CA GLY A 60 5.29 -8.99 -11.67
C GLY A 60 5.61 -9.15 -10.18
N ILE A 61 6.74 -8.63 -9.71
CA ILE A 61 7.06 -8.62 -8.27
C ILE A 61 5.95 -7.94 -7.45
N ASP A 62 5.42 -6.86 -8.01
CA ASP A 62 4.28 -6.10 -7.51
C ASP A 62 3.53 -5.47 -8.71
N ARG A 63 2.48 -4.70 -8.44
CA ARG A 63 1.67 -4.06 -9.48
C ARG A 63 2.45 -3.02 -10.29
N LEU A 64 3.47 -2.36 -9.73
CA LEU A 64 4.29 -1.39 -10.46
C LEU A 64 5.33 -2.08 -11.36
N ASP A 65 5.85 -3.25 -10.98
CA ASP A 65 6.56 -4.16 -11.92
C ASP A 65 5.61 -4.58 -13.06
N CYS A 66 4.34 -4.91 -12.74
CA CYS A 66 3.34 -5.20 -13.78
C CYS A 66 3.05 -4.03 -14.73
N LEU A 67 2.98 -2.77 -14.24
CA LEU A 67 2.86 -1.60 -15.14
C LEU A 67 4.02 -1.55 -16.13
N ARG A 68 5.26 -1.75 -15.64
CA ARG A 68 6.46 -1.75 -16.50
C ARG A 68 6.45 -2.92 -17.48
N LYS A 69 5.99 -4.10 -17.07
CA LYS A 69 5.81 -5.27 -17.96
C LYS A 69 4.79 -5.02 -19.06
N VAL A 70 3.68 -4.32 -18.77
CA VAL A 70 2.70 -3.93 -19.78
C VAL A 70 3.28 -2.88 -20.73
N GLN A 71 3.98 -1.85 -20.23
CA GLN A 71 4.68 -0.87 -21.06
C GLN A 71 5.69 -1.54 -22.03
N ASN A 72 6.47 -2.48 -21.51
CA ASN A 72 7.49 -3.24 -22.25
C ASN A 72 6.94 -4.35 -23.18
N ARG A 73 5.62 -4.56 -23.24
CA ARG A 73 4.98 -5.70 -23.94
C ARG A 73 5.48 -7.08 -23.46
N GLU A 74 5.94 -7.17 -22.21
CA GLU A 74 6.15 -8.45 -21.52
C GLU A 74 4.80 -9.05 -21.06
N ALA A 75 3.82 -8.20 -20.81
CA ALA A 75 2.40 -8.52 -20.64
C ALA A 75 1.53 -7.54 -21.45
N ASP A 76 0.24 -7.84 -21.59
CA ASP A 76 -0.67 -7.05 -22.43
C ASP A 76 -1.58 -6.13 -21.60
N TYR A 77 -2.01 -6.59 -20.42
CA TYR A 77 -2.81 -5.79 -19.49
C TYR A 77 -2.65 -6.21 -18.02
N LEU A 78 -3.13 -5.36 -17.12
CA LEU A 78 -3.28 -5.61 -15.68
C LEU A 78 -4.58 -4.98 -15.16
N VAL A 79 -4.93 -5.31 -13.90
CA VAL A 79 -5.97 -4.59 -13.16
C VAL A 79 -5.31 -3.45 -12.36
N ALA A 80 -5.89 -2.25 -12.42
CA ALA A 80 -5.30 -1.03 -11.87
C ALA A 80 -6.32 -0.22 -11.05
N ASP A 81 -5.88 0.30 -9.90
CA ASP A 81 -6.58 1.40 -9.21
C ASP A 81 -6.34 2.73 -9.98
N PRO A 82 -7.20 3.76 -9.82
CA PRO A 82 -6.92 5.11 -10.32
C PRO A 82 -5.54 5.66 -9.91
N GLU A 83 -5.07 5.30 -8.72
CA GLU A 83 -3.75 5.64 -8.20
C GLU A 83 -2.60 4.91 -8.95
N ASP A 84 -2.86 3.78 -9.62
CA ASP A 84 -1.92 3.12 -10.55
C ASP A 84 -1.98 3.74 -11.94
N VAL A 85 -3.18 4.08 -12.42
CA VAL A 85 -3.39 4.81 -13.69
C VAL A 85 -2.63 6.14 -13.66
N TYR A 86 -2.59 6.80 -12.49
CA TYR A 86 -1.78 8.00 -12.30
C TYR A 86 -0.27 7.73 -12.47
N VAL A 87 0.25 6.65 -11.88
CA VAL A 87 1.67 6.27 -12.01
C VAL A 87 1.99 5.93 -13.47
N ALA A 88 1.14 5.13 -14.12
CA ALA A 88 1.23 4.78 -15.53
C ALA A 88 1.26 6.02 -16.45
N SER A 89 0.47 7.05 -16.12
CA SER A 89 0.45 8.33 -16.87
C SER A 89 1.73 9.17 -16.75
N HIS A 90 2.63 8.80 -15.83
CA HIS A 90 3.92 9.45 -15.56
C HIS A 90 5.12 8.59 -15.99
N PHE A 91 4.90 7.47 -16.68
CA PHE A 91 5.98 6.70 -17.29
C PHE A 91 6.42 7.34 -18.61
N ASP A 92 7.74 7.44 -18.81
CA ASP A 92 8.35 8.04 -20.00
C ASP A 92 7.91 7.27 -21.27
N ASN A 93 7.40 7.97 -22.28
CA ASN A 93 6.94 7.39 -23.56
C ASN A 93 5.90 6.25 -23.41
N ALA A 94 5.04 6.31 -22.39
CA ALA A 94 4.01 5.31 -22.18
C ALA A 94 2.71 5.60 -22.94
N ASP A 95 2.12 4.56 -23.52
CA ASP A 95 0.95 4.59 -24.39
C ASP A 95 -0.20 3.71 -23.85
N PHE A 96 -0.31 3.61 -22.52
CA PHE A 96 -1.35 2.80 -21.89
C PHE A 96 -2.77 3.22 -22.29
N VAL A 97 -3.69 2.26 -22.26
CA VAL A 97 -5.12 2.46 -22.55
C VAL A 97 -6.01 1.86 -21.47
N VAL A 98 -6.97 2.65 -20.99
CA VAL A 98 -8.10 2.19 -20.17
C VAL A 98 -9.17 1.64 -21.09
N PHE A 99 -9.50 0.35 -20.96
CA PHE A 99 -10.41 -0.34 -21.89
C PHE A 99 -11.63 -1.01 -21.25
N SER A 100 -11.60 -1.25 -19.93
CA SER A 100 -12.77 -1.68 -19.15
C SER A 100 -12.70 -1.11 -17.74
N GLU A 101 -13.86 -0.98 -17.08
CA GLU A 101 -14.01 -0.45 -15.72
C GLU A 101 -14.61 -1.52 -14.80
N LEU A 102 -14.08 -1.69 -13.59
CA LEU A 102 -14.69 -2.53 -12.56
C LEU A 102 -15.63 -1.65 -11.72
N ARG A 103 -16.93 -1.77 -11.99
CA ARG A 103 -18.01 -0.98 -11.36
C ARG A 103 -18.71 -1.79 -10.27
N THR A 104 -19.46 -1.18 -9.36
CA THR A 104 -20.31 -1.96 -8.44
C THR A 104 -21.53 -2.52 -9.15
N ALA A 105 -22.04 -3.68 -8.69
CA ALA A 105 -23.32 -4.21 -9.15
C ALA A 105 -24.52 -3.29 -8.83
N GLU A 106 -24.38 -2.39 -7.84
CA GLU A 106 -25.38 -1.36 -7.50
C GLU A 106 -25.32 -0.12 -8.42
N GLU A 107 -24.16 0.18 -9.02
CA GLU A 107 -23.91 1.39 -9.81
C GLU A 107 -23.31 1.09 -11.20
N PRO A 108 -23.83 0.12 -11.98
CA PRO A 108 -23.19 -0.33 -13.22
C PRO A 108 -23.13 0.76 -14.31
N THR A 109 -23.98 1.78 -14.23
CA THR A 109 -24.01 2.92 -15.17
C THR A 109 -23.39 4.20 -14.64
N ALA A 110 -22.98 4.27 -13.36
CA ALA A 110 -22.42 5.48 -12.79
C ALA A 110 -21.03 5.80 -13.39
N MET A 111 -20.79 7.08 -13.66
CA MET A 111 -19.54 7.54 -14.29
C MET A 111 -18.31 7.39 -13.37
N PHE A 112 -18.51 7.44 -12.05
CA PHE A 112 -17.43 7.43 -11.05
C PHE A 112 -17.75 6.49 -9.88
N ARG A 113 -16.70 5.92 -9.26
CA ARG A 113 -16.81 5.00 -8.10
C ARG A 113 -17.33 5.66 -6.84
N TYR A 114 -17.05 6.95 -6.69
CA TYR A 114 -17.78 7.78 -5.76
C TYR A 114 -17.67 9.24 -6.14
N GLU A 115 -18.71 9.96 -5.75
CA GLU A 115 -18.81 11.40 -5.82
C GLU A 115 -18.97 11.91 -4.38
N GLY A 116 -18.01 12.73 -3.94
CA GLY A 116 -18.09 13.41 -2.65
C GLY A 116 -18.94 14.66 -2.80
N ILE A 117 -20.03 14.75 -2.04
CA ILE A 117 -21.01 15.83 -2.14
C ILE A 117 -21.11 16.61 -0.84
N MET A 118 -21.69 17.81 -0.94
CA MET A 118 -22.10 18.62 0.21
C MET A 118 -23.62 18.79 0.14
N LEU A 119 -24.32 18.40 1.20
CA LEU A 119 -25.75 18.64 1.37
C LEU A 119 -25.94 19.85 2.27
N VAL A 120 -26.85 20.74 1.89
CA VAL A 120 -27.32 21.85 2.72
C VAL A 120 -28.84 21.85 2.75
N ARG A 121 -29.44 22.48 3.76
CA ARG A 121 -30.89 22.72 3.78
C ARG A 121 -31.27 23.81 2.78
N ALA A 122 -32.37 23.62 2.07
CA ALA A 122 -32.92 24.61 1.15
C ALA A 122 -33.30 25.93 1.86
N SER A 123 -33.81 25.83 3.09
CA SER A 123 -34.21 26.96 3.93
C SER A 123 -33.05 27.87 4.37
N ASP A 124 -31.81 27.36 4.36
CA ASP A 124 -30.62 28.14 4.70
C ASP A 124 -30.18 29.09 3.56
N ASN A 125 -30.75 28.95 2.36
CA ASN A 125 -30.63 29.88 1.22
C ASN A 125 -29.17 30.27 0.88
N PHE A 126 -28.26 29.29 0.83
CA PHE A 126 -26.86 29.47 0.44
C PHE A 126 -26.74 30.19 -0.91
N ARG A 127 -25.88 31.22 -0.97
CA ARG A 127 -25.56 31.99 -2.18
C ARG A 127 -24.08 31.95 -2.55
N GLN A 128 -23.22 31.67 -1.56
CA GLN A 128 -21.78 31.61 -1.74
C GLN A 128 -21.14 30.67 -0.69
N LEU A 129 -19.97 30.11 -0.99
CA LEU A 129 -19.31 29.16 -0.07
C LEU A 129 -18.99 29.71 1.32
N SER A 130 -18.85 31.04 1.47
CA SER A 130 -18.62 31.64 2.79
C SER A 130 -19.79 31.50 3.75
N ASP A 131 -20.99 31.20 3.25
CA ASP A 131 -22.20 31.02 4.05
C ASP A 131 -22.12 29.75 4.94
N LEU A 132 -21.08 28.92 4.73
CA LEU A 132 -20.68 27.82 5.62
C LEU A 132 -20.13 28.30 6.97
N ARG A 133 -19.71 29.57 7.11
CA ARG A 133 -19.15 30.11 8.36
C ARG A 133 -20.20 30.14 9.47
N GLY A 134 -19.85 29.58 10.62
CA GLY A 134 -20.73 29.49 11.78
C GLY A 134 -21.85 28.45 11.64
N LYS A 135 -21.90 27.67 10.55
CA LYS A 135 -22.85 26.57 10.37
C LYS A 135 -22.48 25.35 11.22
N ARG A 136 -23.43 24.45 11.41
CA ARG A 136 -23.27 23.16 12.10
C ARG A 136 -22.99 22.06 11.08
N SER A 137 -21.87 21.36 11.22
CA SER A 137 -21.39 20.44 10.18
C SER A 137 -21.44 18.95 10.58
N CYS A 138 -21.78 18.10 9.62
CA CYS A 138 -21.91 16.66 9.80
C CYS A 138 -20.89 15.93 8.92
N HIS A 139 -19.90 15.29 9.53
CA HIS A 139 -18.80 14.63 8.84
C HIS A 139 -18.89 13.11 8.98
N THR A 140 -18.55 12.36 7.92
CA THR A 140 -18.52 10.88 8.01
C THR A 140 -17.51 10.33 9.03
N GLY A 141 -16.54 11.16 9.43
CA GLY A 141 -15.50 10.86 10.42
C GLY A 141 -14.12 11.40 10.03
N PHE A 142 -13.27 11.63 11.04
CA PHE A 142 -11.90 12.14 10.88
C PHE A 142 -11.04 11.25 9.98
N GLY A 143 -10.16 11.86 9.18
CA GLY A 143 -9.25 11.17 8.26
C GLY A 143 -9.91 10.52 7.03
N ARG A 144 -11.24 10.44 6.95
CA ARG A 144 -11.97 9.84 5.82
C ARG A 144 -11.98 10.77 4.60
N ASN A 145 -11.95 10.18 3.40
CA ASN A 145 -11.89 10.96 2.15
C ASN A 145 -13.02 11.99 2.03
N VAL A 146 -14.26 11.51 1.84
CA VAL A 146 -15.40 12.36 1.48
C VAL A 146 -15.90 13.22 2.64
N GLY A 147 -15.85 12.71 3.89
CA GLY A 147 -16.31 13.46 5.05
C GLY A 147 -15.28 14.39 5.70
N TYR A 148 -14.00 14.32 5.31
CA TYR A 148 -12.94 15.09 5.95
C TYR A 148 -11.90 15.61 4.95
N LYS A 149 -11.11 14.72 4.32
CA LYS A 149 -9.96 15.15 3.47
C LYS A 149 -10.39 16.04 2.30
N ILE A 150 -11.46 15.68 1.60
CA ILE A 150 -11.99 16.42 0.44
C ILE A 150 -12.56 17.79 0.88
N PRO A 151 -13.49 17.87 1.86
CA PRO A 151 -13.96 19.16 2.39
C PRO A 151 -12.83 20.07 2.87
N VAL A 152 -11.91 19.57 3.70
CA VAL A 152 -10.76 20.35 4.21
C VAL A 152 -9.96 20.96 3.06
N THR A 153 -9.60 20.15 2.07
CA THR A 153 -8.87 20.58 0.86
C THR A 153 -9.59 21.68 0.10
N ARG A 154 -10.84 21.41 -0.29
CA ARG A 154 -11.58 22.28 -1.21
C ARG A 154 -11.94 23.60 -0.55
N LEU A 155 -12.31 23.57 0.74
CA LEU A 155 -12.57 24.77 1.53
C LEU A 155 -11.29 25.58 1.80
N GLN A 156 -10.12 24.95 1.91
CA GLN A 156 -8.82 25.67 1.97
C GLN A 156 -8.50 26.34 0.63
N ARG A 157 -8.57 25.60 -0.48
CA ARG A 157 -8.34 26.15 -1.84
C ARG A 157 -9.29 27.31 -2.17
N ALA A 158 -10.54 27.23 -1.72
CA ALA A 158 -11.54 28.30 -1.85
C ALA A 158 -11.38 29.46 -0.85
N GLY A 159 -10.36 29.46 0.02
CA GLY A 159 -10.14 30.52 1.02
C GLY A 159 -11.19 30.60 2.14
N ILE A 160 -12.03 29.56 2.27
CA ILE A 160 -13.10 29.48 3.26
C ILE A 160 -12.57 28.98 4.59
N LEU A 161 -11.88 27.83 4.58
CA LEU A 161 -11.19 27.23 5.72
C LEU A 161 -9.78 27.82 5.82
N LYS A 162 -9.56 28.67 6.82
CA LYS A 162 -8.24 29.23 7.15
C LYS A 162 -7.59 28.37 8.23
N LEU A 163 -6.35 27.94 8.01
CA LEU A 163 -5.55 27.31 9.06
C LEU A 163 -4.76 28.38 9.83
N PRO A 164 -4.53 28.22 11.15
CA PRO A 164 -3.65 29.10 11.90
C PRO A 164 -2.22 29.09 11.33
N THR A 165 -1.73 30.26 10.93
CA THR A 165 -0.32 30.49 10.59
C THR A 165 0.41 31.00 11.84
N GLY A 166 1.18 30.13 12.49
CA GLY A 166 1.89 30.43 13.74
C GLY A 166 3.28 29.80 13.77
N ASP A 167 4.06 30.21 14.76
CA ASP A 167 5.48 29.93 15.09
C ASP A 167 5.98 28.46 15.09
N GLY A 168 5.15 27.49 14.72
CA GLY A 168 5.47 26.05 14.72
C GLY A 168 4.87 25.27 15.89
N THR A 169 4.31 25.93 16.90
CA THR A 169 3.80 25.29 18.14
C THR A 169 2.63 24.32 17.96
N LEU A 170 1.80 24.48 16.92
CA LEU A 170 0.66 23.59 16.67
C LEU A 170 1.04 22.48 15.69
N SER A 171 0.80 21.23 16.08
CA SER A 171 0.97 20.08 15.18
C SER A 171 0.11 20.23 13.91
N PRO A 172 0.48 19.59 12.79
CA PRO A 172 -0.32 19.67 11.57
C PRO A 172 -1.73 19.08 11.69
N VAL A 173 -1.97 18.12 12.62
CA VAL A 173 -3.34 17.68 12.99
C VAL A 173 -4.10 18.85 13.60
N GLU A 174 -3.48 19.47 14.59
CA GLU A 174 -4.11 20.49 15.41
C GLU A 174 -4.44 21.76 14.63
N ARG A 175 -3.60 22.16 13.66
CA ARG A 175 -3.92 23.29 12.76
C ARG A 175 -5.21 23.05 11.97
N GLU A 176 -5.44 21.84 11.47
CA GLU A 176 -6.69 21.49 10.77
C GLU A 176 -7.90 21.48 11.71
N LEU A 177 -7.77 20.90 12.90
CA LEU A 177 -8.83 20.90 13.91
C LEU A 177 -9.19 22.33 14.35
N ALA A 178 -8.19 23.18 14.61
CA ALA A 178 -8.39 24.59 14.95
C ALA A 178 -9.09 25.36 13.83
N GLY A 179 -8.67 25.18 12.57
CA GLY A 179 -9.32 25.82 11.43
C GLY A 179 -10.78 25.37 11.23
N LEU A 180 -11.07 24.08 11.39
CA LEU A 180 -12.43 23.54 11.32
C LEU A 180 -13.30 24.03 12.50
N SER A 181 -12.70 24.11 13.69
CA SER A 181 -13.34 24.60 14.91
C SER A 181 -13.71 26.07 14.81
N GLU A 182 -12.90 26.89 14.13
CA GLU A 182 -13.20 28.29 13.85
C GLU A 182 -14.26 28.45 12.74
N LEU A 183 -14.25 27.55 11.74
CA LEU A 183 -15.18 27.60 10.62
C LEU A 183 -16.62 27.22 11.01
N PHE A 184 -16.80 26.21 11.86
CA PHE A 184 -18.10 25.64 12.22
C PHE A 184 -18.45 25.84 13.71
N SER A 185 -19.67 26.31 14.00
CA SER A 185 -20.12 26.60 15.37
C SER A 185 -20.30 25.33 16.22
N ALA A 186 -20.60 24.21 15.57
CA ALA A 186 -20.58 22.87 16.11
C ALA A 186 -20.39 21.86 14.97
N SER A 187 -19.82 20.70 15.25
CA SER A 187 -19.70 19.62 14.28
C SER A 187 -19.98 18.27 14.91
N CYS A 188 -20.21 17.27 14.06
CA CYS A 188 -19.95 15.88 14.38
C CYS A 188 -18.79 15.43 13.51
N LEU A 189 -17.60 15.34 14.10
CA LEU A 189 -16.37 14.84 13.48
C LEU A 189 -15.87 13.58 14.21
N PRO A 190 -16.57 12.44 14.06
CA PRO A 190 -16.29 11.25 14.85
C PRO A 190 -14.95 10.60 14.46
N GLY A 191 -14.20 10.09 15.44
CA GLY A 191 -12.95 9.38 15.18
C GLY A 191 -11.92 9.45 16.29
N SER A 192 -10.67 9.20 15.90
CA SER A 192 -9.48 9.41 16.73
C SER A 192 -8.59 10.40 15.96
N TYR A 193 -8.30 11.53 16.59
CA TYR A 193 -7.45 12.61 16.07
C TYR A 193 -5.96 12.29 16.26
N SER A 194 -5.62 11.45 17.25
CA SER A 194 -4.29 10.90 17.48
C SER A 194 -4.34 9.38 17.63
N SER A 195 -3.19 8.72 17.42
CA SER A 195 -2.96 7.32 17.82
C SER A 195 -2.64 7.18 19.30
N ASP A 196 -2.16 8.25 19.95
CA ASP A 196 -2.04 8.33 21.40
C ASP A 196 -3.38 8.74 22.02
N ALA A 197 -3.88 7.96 22.97
CA ALA A 197 -5.19 8.17 23.58
C ALA A 197 -5.26 9.41 24.49
N GLY A 198 -4.15 9.80 25.13
CA GLY A 198 -4.08 11.00 25.96
C GLY A 198 -4.13 12.27 25.09
N VAL A 199 -3.36 12.28 24.00
CA VAL A 199 -3.39 13.36 23.00
C VAL A 199 -4.74 13.42 22.30
N ASP A 200 -5.36 12.29 21.95
CA ASP A 200 -6.71 12.23 21.36
C ASP A 200 -7.76 12.90 22.26
N GLN A 201 -7.78 12.54 23.55
CA GLN A 201 -8.69 13.15 24.52
C GLN A 201 -8.41 14.64 24.72
N LEU A 202 -7.13 15.04 24.79
CA LEU A 202 -6.73 16.45 24.93
C LEU A 202 -7.19 17.30 23.74
N LEU A 203 -7.04 16.79 22.51
CA LEU A 203 -7.51 17.46 21.30
C LEU A 203 -9.04 17.54 21.26
N LYS A 204 -9.75 16.48 21.62
CA LYS A 204 -11.22 16.48 21.71
C LYS A 204 -11.75 17.47 22.75
N ASN A 205 -11.10 17.57 23.91
CA ASN A 205 -11.46 18.54 24.94
C ASN A 205 -11.19 19.99 24.48
N ARG A 206 -10.07 20.22 23.77
CA ARG A 206 -9.67 21.53 23.25
C ARG A 206 -10.58 22.03 22.12
N TYR A 207 -11.03 21.12 21.26
CA TYR A 207 -11.90 21.39 20.11
C TYR A 207 -13.29 20.76 20.26
N ALA A 208 -13.88 20.88 21.46
CA ALA A 208 -15.10 20.16 21.85
C ALA A 208 -16.33 20.49 20.98
N ASN A 209 -16.38 21.68 20.37
CA ASN A 209 -17.40 22.02 19.37
C ASN A 209 -17.42 21.04 18.20
N LEU A 210 -16.29 20.47 17.79
CA LEU A 210 -16.21 19.51 16.67
C LEU A 210 -16.92 18.17 16.93
N CYS A 211 -17.30 17.89 18.17
CA CYS A 211 -18.04 16.68 18.57
C CYS A 211 -19.47 16.99 19.07
N LYS A 212 -19.82 18.26 19.25
CA LYS A 212 -21.06 18.73 19.89
C LYS A 212 -22.35 18.35 19.15
N GLN A 213 -22.25 18.04 17.85
CA GLN A 213 -23.36 17.61 16.99
C GLN A 213 -23.44 16.07 16.85
N CYS A 214 -22.53 15.30 17.47
CA CYS A 214 -22.60 13.84 17.51
C CYS A 214 -23.67 13.35 18.50
N SER A 215 -24.06 12.07 18.41
CA SER A 215 -25.04 11.48 19.34
C SER A 215 -24.48 11.27 20.75
N GLN A 216 -23.16 11.09 20.85
CA GLN A 216 -22.40 10.98 22.10
C GLN A 216 -21.22 11.97 22.06
N PRO A 217 -21.42 13.28 22.29
CA PRO A 217 -20.37 14.30 22.15
C PRO A 217 -19.09 14.01 22.94
N GLU A 218 -19.23 13.53 24.18
CA GLU A 218 -18.09 13.17 25.07
C GLU A 218 -17.21 12.05 24.51
N ARG A 219 -17.79 11.14 23.71
CA ARG A 219 -17.08 9.97 23.14
C ARG A 219 -16.59 10.24 21.72
N CYS A 220 -17.44 10.87 20.90
CA CYS A 220 -17.15 11.22 19.51
C CYS A 220 -16.56 10.04 18.69
N GLY A 221 -17.11 8.84 18.94
CA GLY A 221 -16.55 7.56 18.46
C GLY A 221 -16.85 7.26 16.99
N LYS A 222 -16.05 6.38 16.38
CA LYS A 222 -16.27 5.91 14.99
C LYS A 222 -17.61 5.17 14.80
N ASP A 223 -18.19 4.71 15.91
CA ASP A 223 -19.46 4.01 16.05
C ASP A 223 -20.63 4.90 16.49
N ASP A 224 -20.46 6.23 16.51
CA ASP A 224 -21.55 7.19 16.78
C ASP A 224 -22.69 7.06 15.74
N ARG A 225 -23.95 7.26 16.15
CA ARG A 225 -25.14 7.19 15.27
C ARG A 225 -25.05 8.14 14.06
N TYR A 226 -24.28 9.21 14.17
CA TYR A 226 -24.05 10.22 13.16
C TYR A 226 -22.68 10.08 12.44
N ALA A 227 -21.89 9.07 12.77
CA ALA A 227 -20.74 8.64 11.96
C ALA A 227 -21.20 7.88 10.70
N GLY A 228 -20.31 7.76 9.71
CA GLY A 228 -20.66 7.07 8.45
C GLY A 228 -21.17 7.99 7.34
N TYR A 229 -21.33 7.44 6.14
CA TYR A 229 -21.91 8.16 5.02
C TYR A 229 -23.40 8.47 5.27
N GLU A 230 -24.13 7.48 5.77
CA GLU A 230 -25.54 7.65 6.15
C GLU A 230 -25.70 8.50 7.42
N GLY A 231 -24.89 8.26 8.46
CA GLY A 231 -24.98 9.02 9.71
C GLY A 231 -24.70 10.51 9.55
N ALA A 232 -23.81 10.91 8.63
CA ALA A 232 -23.61 12.31 8.30
C ALA A 232 -24.87 12.97 7.71
N ILE A 233 -25.58 12.27 6.82
CA ILE A 233 -26.88 12.72 6.28
C ILE A 233 -27.92 12.75 7.40
N ARG A 234 -27.95 11.72 8.23
CA ARG A 234 -28.82 11.62 9.41
C ARG A 234 -28.61 12.77 10.40
N CYS A 235 -27.38 13.26 10.57
CA CYS A 235 -27.06 14.41 11.43
C CYS A 235 -27.63 15.73 10.90
N LEU A 236 -27.61 15.94 9.57
CA LEU A 236 -28.26 17.07 8.91
C LEU A 236 -29.77 17.03 9.12
N VAL A 237 -30.36 15.85 8.89
CA VAL A 237 -31.82 15.64 8.87
C VAL A 237 -32.43 15.58 10.27
N GLU A 238 -31.83 14.84 11.21
CA GLU A 238 -32.44 14.49 12.50
C GLU A 238 -31.87 15.27 13.69
N ASN A 239 -30.63 15.75 13.63
CA ASN A 239 -30.00 16.48 14.75
C ASN A 239 -29.94 18.00 14.53
N GLY A 240 -30.41 18.49 13.37
CA GLY A 240 -30.36 19.90 13.00
C GLY A 240 -29.00 20.37 12.49
N GLY A 241 -28.17 19.49 11.93
CA GLY A 241 -26.99 19.92 11.17
C GLY A 241 -27.39 20.80 9.99
N ASP A 242 -26.53 21.76 9.64
CA ASP A 242 -26.77 22.74 8.57
C ASP A 242 -26.07 22.35 7.24
N VAL A 243 -24.96 21.60 7.33
CA VAL A 243 -24.24 21.01 6.19
C VAL A 243 -23.80 19.58 6.49
N ALA A 244 -23.90 18.67 5.50
CA ALA A 244 -23.35 17.31 5.59
C ALA A 244 -22.45 16.93 4.43
N PHE A 245 -21.34 16.26 4.75
CA PHE A 245 -20.37 15.76 3.78
C PHE A 245 -20.57 14.25 3.61
N SER A 246 -21.02 13.80 2.44
CA SER A 246 -21.34 12.38 2.18
C SER A 246 -21.23 12.04 0.68
N LYS A 247 -21.74 10.88 0.26
CA LYS A 247 -21.70 10.39 -1.14
C LYS A 247 -23.07 10.37 -1.80
N THR A 248 -23.14 10.61 -3.10
CA THR A 248 -24.37 10.58 -3.92
C THR A 248 -25.23 9.34 -3.68
N ILE A 249 -24.64 8.13 -3.72
CA ILE A 249 -25.37 6.88 -3.44
C ILE A 249 -26.03 6.86 -2.06
N ASN A 250 -25.36 7.37 -1.02
CA ASN A 250 -25.92 7.39 0.33
C ASN A 250 -27.04 8.43 0.47
N VAL A 251 -26.98 9.55 -0.25
CA VAL A 251 -28.10 10.51 -0.35
C VAL A 251 -29.30 9.83 -0.98
N ARG A 252 -29.09 9.22 -2.14
CA ARG A 252 -30.17 8.57 -2.90
C ARG A 252 -30.80 7.42 -2.11
N LYS A 253 -29.99 6.58 -1.43
CA LYS A 253 -30.47 5.56 -0.49
C LYS A 253 -31.22 6.16 0.71
N TYR A 254 -30.71 7.20 1.37
CA TYR A 254 -31.36 7.80 2.56
C TYR A 254 -32.76 8.35 2.25
N PHE A 255 -32.95 8.96 1.08
CA PHE A 255 -34.24 9.49 0.63
C PHE A 255 -35.09 8.50 -0.20
N GLY A 256 -34.70 7.22 -0.30
CA GLY A 256 -35.48 6.20 -1.03
C GLY A 256 -35.53 6.40 -2.55
N LEU A 257 -34.53 7.07 -3.13
CA LEU A 257 -34.41 7.30 -4.57
C LEU A 257 -33.72 6.12 -5.29
N PRO A 258 -33.89 5.98 -6.61
CA PRO A 258 -33.08 5.09 -7.43
C PRO A 258 -31.58 5.39 -7.29
N VAL A 259 -30.70 4.39 -7.23
CA VAL A 259 -29.24 4.67 -7.16
C VAL A 259 -28.73 5.23 -8.49
N THR A 260 -29.13 4.61 -9.60
CA THR A 260 -28.82 5.01 -10.98
C THR A 260 -29.98 5.80 -11.60
N ALA A 261 -29.68 6.62 -12.61
CA ALA A 261 -30.69 7.39 -13.33
C ALA A 261 -31.69 6.46 -14.05
N GLY A 262 -33.00 6.67 -13.85
CA GLY A 262 -34.06 5.80 -14.38
C GLY A 262 -34.12 4.40 -13.75
N GLY A 263 -33.38 4.16 -12.66
CA GLY A 263 -33.36 2.87 -11.96
C GLY A 263 -34.57 2.64 -11.04
N VAL A 264 -34.59 1.48 -10.38
CA VAL A 264 -35.54 1.18 -9.29
C VAL A 264 -35.03 1.80 -7.99
N PRO A 265 -35.90 2.35 -7.11
CA PRO A 265 -35.55 2.76 -5.75
C PRO A 265 -34.71 1.73 -4.99
N ALA A 266 -33.71 2.20 -4.25
CA ALA A 266 -32.79 1.34 -3.50
C ALA A 266 -33.43 0.62 -2.28
N GLY A 267 -34.65 1.02 -1.92
CA GLY A 267 -35.36 0.64 -0.71
C GLY A 267 -36.26 1.79 -0.24
N PRO A 268 -36.98 1.63 0.89
CA PRO A 268 -37.69 2.74 1.53
C PRO A 268 -36.69 3.80 2.02
N ALA A 269 -37.14 5.05 2.13
CA ALA A 269 -36.35 6.11 2.76
C ALA A 269 -36.01 5.77 4.22
N ALA A 270 -34.77 6.05 4.63
CA ALA A 270 -34.27 5.76 5.97
C ALA A 270 -34.99 6.60 7.06
N ASN A 271 -35.52 7.76 6.68
CA ASN A 271 -36.42 8.57 7.49
C ASN A 271 -37.65 8.97 6.64
N PRO A 272 -38.82 8.30 6.82
CA PRO A 272 -40.03 8.59 6.05
C PRO A 272 -40.60 10.00 6.21
N ASN A 273 -40.20 10.74 7.25
CA ASN A 273 -40.65 12.11 7.50
C ASN A 273 -39.74 13.16 6.84
N ALA A 274 -38.58 12.76 6.31
CA ALA A 274 -37.63 13.66 5.67
C ALA A 274 -37.96 13.82 4.18
N ARG A 275 -38.25 15.06 3.76
CA ARG A 275 -38.52 15.36 2.35
C ARG A 275 -37.23 15.68 1.63
N VAL A 276 -37.04 15.13 0.44
CA VAL A 276 -35.82 15.38 -0.35
C VAL A 276 -35.73 16.83 -0.84
N GLU A 277 -36.89 17.47 -1.07
CA GLU A 277 -36.98 18.87 -1.50
C GLU A 277 -36.44 19.88 -0.46
N ASP A 278 -36.36 19.49 0.81
CA ASP A 278 -35.83 20.34 1.89
C ASP A 278 -34.28 20.43 1.85
N PHE A 279 -33.63 19.69 0.95
CA PHE A 279 -32.18 19.57 0.84
C PHE A 279 -31.67 19.78 -0.59
N LEU A 280 -30.49 20.39 -0.69
CA LEU A 280 -29.83 20.71 -1.96
C LEU A 280 -28.38 20.24 -1.94
N TYR A 281 -27.82 19.93 -3.11
CA TYR A 281 -26.38 19.83 -3.28
C TYR A 281 -25.77 21.24 -3.34
N LEU A 282 -24.80 21.55 -2.49
CA LEU A 282 -23.96 22.75 -2.61
C LEU A 282 -22.80 22.48 -3.56
N CYS A 283 -22.47 23.44 -4.42
CA CYS A 283 -21.48 23.35 -5.50
C CYS A 283 -20.19 24.11 -5.17
N GLU A 284 -19.06 23.81 -5.83
CA GLU A 284 -17.77 24.49 -5.58
C GLU A 284 -17.79 25.99 -5.92
N ASP A 285 -18.72 26.44 -6.76
CA ASP A 285 -18.97 27.87 -7.07
C ASP A 285 -19.89 28.57 -6.05
N GLY A 286 -20.39 27.85 -5.04
CA GLY A 286 -21.34 28.35 -4.04
C GLY A 286 -22.80 28.32 -4.49
N THR A 287 -23.11 27.88 -5.71
CA THR A 287 -24.48 27.64 -6.15
C THR A 287 -25.05 26.35 -5.56
N THR A 288 -26.36 26.13 -5.71
CA THR A 288 -27.04 24.92 -5.23
C THR A 288 -27.82 24.23 -6.35
N ARG A 289 -27.85 22.90 -6.35
CA ARG A 289 -28.65 22.08 -7.26
C ARG A 289 -29.66 21.19 -6.52
N PRO A 290 -30.87 20.97 -7.07
CA PRO A 290 -31.84 20.07 -6.47
C PRO A 290 -31.37 18.60 -6.53
N ILE A 291 -31.83 17.81 -5.57
CA ILE A 291 -31.61 16.37 -5.55
C ILE A 291 -32.77 15.71 -6.30
N GLY A 292 -32.52 15.17 -7.49
CA GLY A 292 -33.55 14.56 -8.33
C GLY A 292 -33.02 13.43 -9.21
N ASP A 293 -33.92 12.71 -9.87
CA ASP A 293 -33.50 11.68 -10.82
C ASP A 293 -33.00 12.28 -12.13
N GLY A 294 -31.92 11.72 -12.69
CA GLY A 294 -31.22 12.26 -13.86
C GLY A 294 -30.60 13.67 -13.70
N GLN A 295 -30.74 14.32 -12.54
CA GLN A 295 -30.25 15.69 -12.32
C GLN A 295 -28.72 15.75 -12.10
N PRO A 296 -28.01 16.76 -12.63
CA PRO A 296 -26.57 16.91 -12.44
C PRO A 296 -26.17 17.12 -10.98
N VAL A 297 -25.37 16.21 -10.43
CA VAL A 297 -24.84 16.30 -9.07
C VAL A 297 -23.75 17.40 -8.98
N CYS A 298 -23.63 18.05 -7.82
CA CYS A 298 -22.47 18.87 -7.49
C CYS A 298 -21.45 18.09 -6.66
N SER A 299 -20.57 17.40 -7.37
CA SER A 299 -19.47 16.61 -6.80
C SER A 299 -18.23 17.48 -6.60
N TRP A 300 -17.68 17.44 -5.38
CA TRP A 300 -16.47 18.16 -4.95
C TRP A 300 -15.19 17.31 -5.07
N ALA A 301 -15.36 16.01 -5.31
CA ALA A 301 -14.30 15.10 -5.72
C ALA A 301 -14.93 13.83 -6.28
N GLN A 302 -14.48 13.43 -7.46
CA GLN A 302 -14.88 12.20 -8.12
C GLN A 302 -13.70 11.24 -8.06
N ARG A 303 -13.88 10.00 -7.58
CA ARG A 303 -12.86 8.95 -7.79
C ARG A 303 -13.32 8.08 -8.96
N PRO A 304 -12.51 7.92 -10.02
CA PRO A 304 -12.78 6.99 -11.09
C PRO A 304 -12.96 5.55 -10.59
N TRP A 305 -13.51 4.70 -11.45
CA TRP A 305 -13.53 3.27 -11.21
C TRP A 305 -12.12 2.68 -11.28
N GLN A 306 -11.94 1.48 -10.71
CA GLN A 306 -10.76 0.70 -11.07
C GLN A 306 -10.93 0.22 -12.51
N VAL A 307 -9.83 -0.12 -13.16
CA VAL A 307 -9.82 -0.38 -14.60
C VAL A 307 -9.05 -1.64 -14.95
N LEU A 308 -9.37 -2.20 -16.12
CA LEU A 308 -8.40 -2.95 -16.89
C LEU A 308 -7.58 -1.94 -17.71
N LEU A 309 -6.28 -1.95 -17.47
CA LEU A 309 -5.31 -1.07 -18.11
C LEU A 309 -4.39 -1.92 -18.98
N GLY A 310 -4.23 -1.60 -20.26
CA GLY A 310 -3.34 -2.31 -21.17
C GLY A 310 -2.40 -1.38 -21.92
N ASN A 311 -1.59 -1.94 -22.82
CA ASN A 311 -0.73 -1.17 -23.71
C ASN A 311 -1.48 -0.67 -24.97
N GLY A 312 -0.87 0.26 -25.71
CA GLY A 312 -1.49 0.90 -26.88
C GLY A 312 -1.73 -0.02 -28.09
N ASP A 313 -1.20 -1.23 -28.08
CA ASP A 313 -1.41 -2.20 -29.17
C ASP A 313 -2.84 -2.80 -29.11
N LEU A 314 -3.49 -2.74 -27.95
CA LEU A 314 -4.87 -3.21 -27.73
C LEU A 314 -5.89 -2.28 -28.40
N SER A 315 -6.26 -2.62 -29.64
CA SER A 315 -7.22 -1.87 -30.44
C SER A 315 -8.08 -2.79 -31.32
N GLY A 316 -9.17 -2.25 -31.87
CA GLY A 316 -10.01 -2.92 -32.87
C GLY A 316 -10.48 -4.33 -32.45
N ALA A 317 -10.27 -5.30 -33.34
CA ALA A 317 -10.69 -6.68 -33.13
C ALA A 317 -9.98 -7.37 -31.95
N GLY A 318 -8.69 -7.10 -31.73
CA GLY A 318 -7.94 -7.68 -30.61
C GLY A 318 -8.45 -7.20 -29.26
N LEU A 319 -8.84 -5.92 -29.16
CA LEU A 319 -9.51 -5.41 -27.96
C LEU A 319 -10.86 -6.10 -27.72
N GLN A 320 -11.67 -6.28 -28.78
CA GLN A 320 -12.97 -6.95 -28.68
C GLN A 320 -12.85 -8.43 -28.28
N GLU A 321 -11.84 -9.14 -28.78
CA GLU A 321 -11.52 -10.51 -28.36
C GLU A 321 -11.14 -10.55 -26.88
N LEU A 322 -10.23 -9.67 -26.42
CA LEU A 322 -9.82 -9.60 -25.02
C LEU A 322 -11.01 -9.28 -24.09
N GLN A 323 -11.87 -8.33 -24.45
CA GLN A 323 -13.09 -8.00 -23.69
C GLN A 323 -14.03 -9.22 -23.64
N ALA A 324 -14.26 -9.92 -24.76
CA ALA A 324 -15.09 -11.12 -24.78
C ALA A 324 -14.54 -12.25 -23.89
N LEU A 325 -13.22 -12.49 -23.93
CA LEU A 325 -12.54 -13.48 -23.08
C LEU A 325 -12.56 -13.09 -21.59
N GLY A 326 -12.33 -11.80 -21.28
CA GLY A 326 -12.43 -11.27 -19.93
C GLY A 326 -13.85 -11.40 -19.35
N GLN A 327 -14.87 -11.12 -20.16
CA GLN A 327 -16.27 -11.31 -19.80
C GLN A 327 -16.63 -12.80 -19.60
N GLN A 328 -16.12 -13.72 -20.43
CA GLN A 328 -16.29 -15.16 -20.22
C GLN A 328 -15.67 -15.59 -18.88
N LEU A 329 -14.43 -15.18 -18.61
CA LEU A 329 -13.73 -15.49 -17.37
C LEU A 329 -14.48 -14.95 -16.15
N HIS A 330 -14.88 -13.68 -16.19
CA HIS A 330 -15.60 -13.04 -15.09
C HIS A 330 -16.94 -13.74 -14.83
N ARG A 331 -17.74 -14.01 -15.87
CA ARG A 331 -19.02 -14.72 -15.73
C ARG A 331 -18.87 -16.14 -15.19
N TYR A 332 -17.82 -16.87 -15.57
CA TYR A 332 -17.59 -18.23 -15.07
C TYR A 332 -17.48 -18.27 -13.54
N TRP A 333 -16.69 -17.37 -12.94
CA TRP A 333 -16.44 -17.35 -11.49
C TRP A 333 -17.52 -16.62 -10.68
N THR A 334 -18.31 -15.74 -11.30
CA THR A 334 -19.34 -14.93 -10.62
C THR A 334 -20.77 -15.44 -10.78
N ALA A 335 -21.04 -16.35 -11.72
CA ALA A 335 -22.38 -16.90 -11.93
C ALA A 335 -22.95 -17.61 -10.69
N ALA A 336 -24.26 -17.44 -10.49
CA ALA A 336 -25.00 -18.16 -9.46
C ALA A 336 -25.14 -19.64 -9.83
N GLY A 337 -24.55 -20.53 -9.03
CA GLY A 337 -24.66 -21.97 -9.22
C GLY A 337 -23.64 -22.77 -8.40
N GLU A 338 -23.91 -24.07 -8.25
CA GLU A 338 -23.11 -25.01 -7.44
C GLU A 338 -21.80 -25.46 -8.12
N ARG A 339 -21.59 -25.09 -9.40
CA ARG A 339 -20.42 -25.51 -10.19
C ARG A 339 -19.07 -24.97 -9.70
N VAL A 340 -19.08 -23.93 -8.86
CA VAL A 340 -17.89 -23.22 -8.39
C VAL A 340 -17.88 -23.22 -6.86
N SER A 341 -16.77 -23.68 -6.27
CA SER A 341 -16.61 -23.71 -4.81
C SER A 341 -16.42 -22.32 -4.23
N GLU A 342 -16.77 -22.13 -2.95
CA GLU A 342 -16.57 -20.82 -2.29
C GLU A 342 -15.08 -20.49 -2.10
N ALA A 343 -14.22 -21.52 -2.00
CA ALA A 343 -12.77 -21.36 -1.99
C ALA A 343 -12.26 -20.80 -3.33
N ASP A 344 -12.82 -21.26 -4.45
CA ASP A 344 -12.50 -20.73 -5.78
C ASP A 344 -13.01 -19.30 -5.96
N ARG A 345 -14.23 -18.97 -5.49
CA ARG A 345 -14.72 -17.58 -5.48
C ARG A 345 -13.82 -16.66 -4.66
N THR A 346 -13.46 -17.08 -3.44
CA THR A 346 -12.52 -16.35 -2.58
C THR A 346 -11.17 -16.15 -3.26
N THR A 347 -10.74 -17.11 -4.08
CA THR A 347 -9.48 -17.01 -4.82
C THR A 347 -9.60 -16.08 -6.03
N ALA A 348 -10.70 -16.17 -6.79
CA ALA A 348 -11.00 -15.28 -7.91
C ALA A 348 -11.11 -13.81 -7.46
N GLN A 349 -11.64 -13.56 -6.25
CA GLN A 349 -11.68 -12.23 -5.63
C GLN A 349 -10.28 -11.62 -5.41
N LYS A 350 -9.24 -12.44 -5.12
CA LYS A 350 -7.85 -11.94 -5.03
C LYS A 350 -7.36 -11.36 -6.37
N LEU A 351 -7.85 -11.93 -7.48
CA LEU A 351 -7.63 -11.45 -8.85
C LEU A 351 -8.68 -10.42 -9.32
N TRP A 352 -9.48 -9.89 -8.40
CA TRP A 352 -10.51 -8.87 -8.63
C TRP A 352 -11.68 -9.34 -9.52
N ILE A 353 -11.88 -10.66 -9.59
CA ILE A 353 -13.08 -11.27 -10.18
C ILE A 353 -14.10 -11.46 -9.05
N ASP A 354 -14.95 -10.44 -8.83
CA ASP A 354 -16.01 -10.44 -7.82
C ASP A 354 -17.36 -10.12 -8.47
N ARG A 355 -18.41 -10.86 -8.09
CA ARG A 355 -19.81 -10.65 -8.52
C ARG A 355 -20.33 -9.25 -8.14
N ASN A 356 -19.79 -8.67 -7.08
CA ASN A 356 -20.17 -7.33 -6.63
C ASN A 356 -19.42 -6.22 -7.40
N ALA A 357 -18.40 -6.59 -8.19
CA ALA A 357 -17.55 -5.69 -8.96
C ALA A 357 -17.53 -6.06 -10.48
N PRO A 358 -18.68 -6.07 -11.17
CA PRO A 358 -18.76 -6.40 -12.60
C PRO A 358 -17.83 -5.55 -13.48
N VAL A 359 -17.26 -6.19 -14.49
CA VAL A 359 -16.49 -5.55 -15.55
C VAL A 359 -17.46 -4.92 -16.56
N VAL A 360 -17.31 -3.61 -16.78
CA VAL A 360 -18.04 -2.83 -17.78
C VAL A 360 -17.06 -2.39 -18.85
N ASP A 361 -17.19 -3.00 -20.03
CA ASP A 361 -16.30 -2.75 -21.17
C ASP A 361 -16.58 -1.39 -21.83
N ARG A 362 -15.54 -0.83 -22.44
CA ARG A 362 -15.61 0.42 -23.18
C ARG A 362 -15.55 0.17 -24.67
N ASN A 363 -16.45 0.80 -25.43
CA ASN A 363 -16.41 0.79 -26.90
C ASN A 363 -15.15 1.50 -27.44
N GLU A 364 -14.69 2.52 -26.71
CA GLU A 364 -13.50 3.32 -27.03
C GLU A 364 -12.58 3.38 -25.81
N THR A 365 -11.29 3.16 -26.07
CA THR A 365 -10.22 3.31 -25.09
C THR A 365 -10.04 4.77 -24.67
N ILE A 366 -9.45 4.98 -23.49
CA ILE A 366 -9.08 6.32 -23.01
C ILE A 366 -7.65 6.29 -22.50
N ALA A 367 -6.85 7.31 -22.82
CA ALA A 367 -5.52 7.48 -22.24
C ALA A 367 -5.61 7.77 -20.71
N PRO A 368 -4.66 7.27 -19.88
CA PRO A 368 -4.65 7.48 -18.44
C PRO A 368 -4.92 8.91 -17.96
N ARG A 369 -4.32 9.92 -18.62
CA ARG A 369 -4.48 11.34 -18.25
C ARG A 369 -5.93 11.79 -18.46
N ASP A 370 -6.51 11.49 -19.61
CA ASP A 370 -7.90 11.86 -19.93
C ASP A 370 -8.91 11.12 -19.05
N TYR A 371 -8.63 9.87 -18.67
CA TYR A 371 -9.46 9.10 -17.76
C TYR A 371 -9.51 9.73 -16.36
N LEU A 372 -8.36 10.18 -15.85
CA LEU A 372 -8.26 10.87 -14.55
C LEU A 372 -8.82 12.31 -14.62
N ALA A 373 -8.63 13.01 -15.74
CA ALA A 373 -9.10 14.36 -15.96
C ALA A 373 -10.64 14.47 -15.95
N ARG A 374 -11.35 13.46 -16.49
CA ARG A 374 -12.83 13.41 -16.43
C ARG A 374 -13.40 13.51 -15.01
N ALA A 375 -12.63 13.11 -14.01
CA ALA A 375 -13.00 13.14 -12.59
C ALA A 375 -12.33 14.28 -11.79
N ASN A 376 -11.54 15.13 -12.46
CA ASN A 376 -10.55 16.04 -11.85
C ASN A 376 -9.66 15.33 -10.79
N TYR A 377 -9.41 14.02 -10.96
CA TYR A 377 -8.78 13.19 -9.92
C TYR A 377 -7.25 13.34 -9.89
N ALA A 378 -6.65 13.74 -11.00
CA ALA A 378 -5.25 14.14 -11.05
C ALA A 378 -4.96 15.26 -10.02
N GLU A 379 -5.78 16.32 -9.95
CA GLU A 379 -5.63 17.40 -8.96
C GLU A 379 -5.79 16.97 -7.49
N VAL A 380 -6.52 15.87 -7.27
CA VAL A 380 -6.74 15.26 -5.95
C VAL A 380 -5.51 14.46 -5.53
N ILE A 381 -4.90 13.74 -6.47
CA ILE A 381 -3.63 13.02 -6.28
C ILE A 381 -2.46 14.00 -6.17
N GLU A 382 -2.42 15.05 -6.99
CA GLU A 382 -1.38 16.08 -7.07
C GLU A 382 -1.50 17.16 -5.97
N ARG A 383 -2.53 17.05 -5.13
CA ARG A 383 -2.77 17.95 -4.02
C ARG A 383 -1.53 18.06 -3.11
N GLU A 384 -1.11 19.29 -2.84
CA GLU A 384 -0.10 19.56 -1.82
C GLU A 384 -0.54 18.99 -0.47
N GLY A 385 0.39 18.30 0.18
CA GLY A 385 0.13 17.69 1.47
C GLY A 385 0.05 18.72 2.58
N ARG A 386 -0.43 18.23 3.73
CA ARG A 386 -0.22 18.82 5.05
C ARG A 386 1.25 19.21 5.35
N TYR A 387 2.19 18.56 4.66
CA TYR A 387 3.61 18.89 4.61
C TYR A 387 3.92 19.44 3.20
N GLY A 388 4.13 20.75 3.10
CA GLY A 388 4.45 21.43 1.82
C GLY A 388 5.92 21.28 1.39
N ASN A 389 6.79 20.79 2.27
CA ASN A 389 8.20 20.57 1.96
C ASN A 389 8.40 19.27 1.17
N VAL A 390 9.46 19.22 0.36
CA VAL A 390 9.95 18.00 -0.30
C VAL A 390 10.98 17.34 0.62
N LEU A 391 10.79 16.05 0.93
CA LEU A 391 11.76 15.27 1.70
C LEU A 391 12.80 14.63 0.78
N ARG A 392 14.06 15.01 0.95
CA ARG A 392 15.18 14.58 0.10
C ARG A 392 15.86 13.35 0.71
N LEU A 393 15.56 12.18 0.15
CA LEU A 393 16.19 10.92 0.53
C LEU A 393 17.46 10.70 -0.28
N CYS A 394 18.60 10.61 0.40
CA CYS A 394 19.86 10.25 -0.24
C CYS A 394 19.95 8.72 -0.43
N VAL A 395 20.34 8.32 -1.64
CA VAL A 395 20.56 6.93 -2.07
C VAL A 395 21.98 6.78 -2.60
N MET A 396 22.56 5.58 -2.46
CA MET A 396 24.00 5.34 -2.64
C MET A 396 24.35 4.60 -3.92
N SER A 397 23.36 4.05 -4.64
CA SER A 397 23.57 3.35 -5.90
C SER A 397 22.47 3.66 -6.94
N GLU A 398 22.73 3.33 -8.21
CA GLU A 398 21.75 3.49 -9.29
C GLU A 398 20.55 2.54 -9.13
N GLU A 399 20.78 1.35 -8.56
CA GLU A 399 19.75 0.38 -8.20
C GLU A 399 18.82 0.94 -7.12
N GLU A 400 19.40 1.50 -6.04
CA GLU A 400 18.63 2.19 -5.01
C GLU A 400 17.90 3.42 -5.56
N ARG A 401 18.52 4.17 -6.48
CA ARG A 401 17.85 5.27 -7.17
C ARG A 401 16.64 4.78 -7.94
N GLN A 402 16.73 3.69 -8.71
CA GLN A 402 15.58 3.13 -9.43
C GLN A 402 14.46 2.67 -8.49
N LYS A 403 14.77 2.03 -7.34
CA LYS A 403 13.76 1.66 -6.33
C LYS A 403 13.15 2.90 -5.68
N CYS A 404 13.95 3.90 -5.33
CA CYS A 404 13.49 5.16 -4.74
C CYS A 404 12.59 5.96 -5.71
N GLU A 405 12.96 6.02 -6.99
CA GLU A 405 12.20 6.72 -8.03
C GLU A 405 10.81 6.10 -8.26
N LEU A 406 10.68 4.77 -8.15
CA LEU A 406 9.37 4.12 -8.19
C LEU A 406 8.61 4.24 -6.86
N MET A 407 9.32 4.13 -5.73
CA MET A 407 8.78 4.34 -4.37
C MET A 407 8.14 5.73 -4.22
N ARG A 408 8.79 6.81 -4.69
CA ARG A 408 8.23 8.17 -4.61
C ARG A 408 6.95 8.31 -5.44
N GLN A 409 6.84 7.64 -6.58
CA GLN A 409 5.62 7.64 -7.41
C GLN A 409 4.49 6.85 -6.74
N ALA A 410 4.82 5.67 -6.20
CA ALA A 410 3.90 4.84 -5.41
C ALA A 410 3.34 5.62 -4.21
N ALA A 411 4.22 6.26 -3.43
CA ALA A 411 3.87 7.06 -2.27
C ALA A 411 3.01 8.28 -2.63
N TYR A 412 3.48 9.07 -3.61
CA TYR A 412 2.79 10.30 -4.00
C TYR A 412 1.37 10.04 -4.53
N SER A 413 1.19 9.01 -5.36
CA SER A 413 -0.12 8.61 -5.90
C SER A 413 -1.12 8.16 -4.82
N ARG A 414 -0.66 7.85 -3.61
CA ARG A 414 -1.46 7.32 -2.49
C ARG A 414 -1.60 8.29 -1.32
N ASP A 415 -1.43 9.60 -1.58
CA ASP A 415 -1.56 10.68 -0.59
C ASP A 415 -0.54 10.58 0.56
N ILE A 416 0.55 9.82 0.37
CA ILE A 416 1.70 9.85 1.29
C ILE A 416 2.49 11.14 1.02
N ARG A 417 2.83 11.84 2.09
CA ARG A 417 3.45 13.17 2.11
C ARG A 417 4.44 13.24 3.29
N PRO A 418 5.41 14.17 3.33
CA PRO A 418 5.88 15.05 2.25
C PRO A 418 6.22 14.30 0.96
N ALA A 419 6.27 15.03 -0.17
CA ALA A 419 6.70 14.44 -1.43
C ALA A 419 8.18 14.02 -1.35
N LEU A 420 8.51 12.80 -1.78
CA LEU A 420 9.86 12.26 -1.75
C LEU A 420 10.65 12.67 -3.01
N ARG A 421 11.91 13.07 -2.83
CA ARG A 421 12.89 13.29 -3.90
C ARG A 421 14.13 12.44 -3.63
N CYS A 422 14.56 11.68 -4.62
CA CYS A 422 15.76 10.85 -4.53
C CYS A 422 17.01 11.66 -4.93
N VAL A 423 18.08 11.54 -4.16
CA VAL A 423 19.36 12.21 -4.39
C VAL A 423 20.47 11.15 -4.43
N LEU A 424 21.09 10.94 -5.58
CA LEU A 424 22.17 9.96 -5.73
C LEU A 424 23.54 10.59 -5.44
N LYS A 425 24.26 10.06 -4.45
CA LYS A 425 25.66 10.41 -4.13
C LYS A 425 26.39 9.15 -3.64
N THR A 426 27.70 9.22 -3.42
CA THR A 426 28.42 8.18 -2.64
C THR A 426 28.00 8.23 -1.16
N GLN A 427 28.23 7.15 -0.41
CA GLN A 427 27.88 7.08 1.02
C GLN A 427 28.39 8.30 1.82
N ASP A 428 29.68 8.62 1.72
CA ASP A 428 30.28 9.73 2.48
C ASP A 428 29.71 11.09 2.06
N ALA A 429 29.44 11.28 0.77
CA ALA A 429 28.83 12.50 0.25
C ALA A 429 27.34 12.62 0.63
N CYS A 430 26.62 11.51 0.75
CA CYS A 430 25.28 11.50 1.35
C CYS A 430 25.32 11.83 2.85
N VAL A 431 26.25 11.25 3.61
CA VAL A 431 26.42 11.54 5.04
C VAL A 431 26.71 13.02 5.26
N ALA A 432 27.61 13.61 4.46
CA ALA A 432 27.86 15.05 4.47
C ALA A 432 26.61 15.87 4.08
N ALA A 433 25.94 15.52 2.97
CA ALA A 433 24.74 16.22 2.50
C ALA A 433 23.58 16.23 3.52
N VAL A 434 23.39 15.12 4.26
CA VAL A 434 22.40 15.03 5.33
C VAL A 434 22.86 15.81 6.56
N ARG A 435 24.11 15.62 7.02
CA ARG A 435 24.69 16.32 8.18
C ARG A 435 24.59 17.83 8.04
N ASP A 436 24.93 18.35 6.87
CA ASP A 436 24.97 19.78 6.56
C ASP A 436 23.56 20.33 6.19
N GLY A 437 22.58 19.44 5.94
CA GLY A 437 21.19 19.79 5.60
C GLY A 437 21.00 20.44 4.22
N THR A 438 22.06 20.53 3.42
CA THR A 438 22.13 21.34 2.20
C THR A 438 21.46 20.68 1.01
N GLU A 439 21.73 19.40 0.75
CA GLU A 439 21.26 18.68 -0.44
C GLU A 439 20.36 17.47 -0.12
N ALA A 440 20.44 16.94 1.10
CA ALA A 440 19.64 15.80 1.56
C ALA A 440 19.12 16.02 2.99
N ASP A 441 18.02 15.36 3.33
CA ASP A 441 17.37 15.46 4.63
C ASP A 441 17.47 14.17 5.45
N ALA A 442 17.47 13.03 4.76
CA ALA A 442 17.58 11.70 5.35
C ALA A 442 18.42 10.76 4.48
N ILE A 443 19.03 9.77 5.12
CA ILE A 443 19.69 8.62 4.47
C ILE A 443 19.34 7.34 5.23
N VAL A 444 19.24 6.22 4.51
CA VAL A 444 19.18 4.89 5.11
C VAL A 444 20.58 4.26 5.11
N LEU A 445 21.08 3.85 6.27
CA LEU A 445 22.39 3.19 6.41
C LEU A 445 22.24 1.86 7.15
N ARG A 446 23.00 0.85 6.73
CA ARG A 446 23.09 -0.47 7.40
C ARG A 446 24.14 -0.50 8.52
N THR A 447 25.04 0.48 8.57
CA THR A 447 26.10 0.60 9.56
C THR A 447 25.81 1.76 10.52
N ALA A 448 26.36 1.67 11.74
CA ALA A 448 26.29 2.76 12.71
C ALA A 448 27.01 4.01 12.18
N ASN A 449 26.37 5.18 12.29
CA ASN A 449 26.96 6.45 11.90
C ASN A 449 26.91 7.46 13.07
N THR A 450 28.08 7.98 13.46
CA THR A 450 28.22 8.91 14.60
C THR A 450 28.00 10.38 14.22
N GLN A 451 28.08 10.73 12.93
CA GLN A 451 27.88 12.10 12.44
C GLN A 451 26.38 12.47 12.34
N LEU A 452 25.49 11.49 12.40
CA LEU A 452 24.06 11.63 12.17
C LEU A 452 23.24 11.10 13.37
N LYS A 453 22.00 11.59 13.50
CA LYS A 453 21.03 11.14 14.51
C LYS A 453 20.19 10.01 13.93
N PRO A 454 20.18 8.80 14.53
CA PRO A 454 19.25 7.74 14.14
C PRO A 454 17.83 8.12 14.59
N LEU A 455 16.84 7.90 13.72
CA LEU A 455 15.45 8.33 13.97
C LEU A 455 14.45 7.16 13.89
N MET A 456 14.64 6.23 12.95
CA MET A 456 13.81 5.04 12.79
C MET A 456 14.66 3.82 12.40
N TRP A 457 14.17 2.62 12.74
CA TRP A 457 14.84 1.34 12.54
C TRP A 457 13.91 0.33 11.87
N GLU A 458 14.50 -0.58 11.08
CA GLU A 458 13.82 -1.81 10.65
C GLU A 458 13.40 -2.65 11.85
N ALA A 459 12.12 -3.04 11.87
CA ALA A 459 11.54 -4.01 12.78
C ALA A 459 11.24 -5.31 12.01
N TYR A 460 11.43 -6.45 12.66
CA TYR A 460 11.25 -7.78 12.09
C TYR A 460 10.33 -8.63 12.98
N ASP A 461 9.47 -9.43 12.37
CA ASP A 461 8.57 -10.37 13.08
C ASP A 461 9.27 -11.69 13.47
N ASP A 462 10.55 -11.86 13.07
CA ASP A 462 11.39 -13.01 13.36
C ASP A 462 12.67 -12.62 14.11
N ALA A 463 13.28 -13.61 14.75
CA ALA A 463 14.58 -13.50 15.41
C ALA A 463 15.58 -14.43 14.74
N MET A 464 16.87 -14.08 14.78
CA MET A 464 17.93 -15.01 14.43
C MET A 464 18.14 -16.00 15.57
N VAL A 465 18.18 -17.28 15.25
CA VAL A 465 18.43 -18.37 16.19
C VAL A 465 19.50 -19.30 15.62
N ALA A 466 20.36 -19.84 16.48
CA ALA A 466 21.18 -20.99 16.12
C ALA A 466 20.40 -22.27 16.39
N ILE A 467 20.52 -23.25 15.50
CA ILE A 467 20.00 -24.60 15.65
C ILE A 467 21.10 -25.64 15.50
N ALA A 468 20.92 -26.77 16.17
CA ALA A 468 21.75 -27.97 16.05
C ALA A 468 20.89 -29.23 16.14
N ASP A 469 21.47 -30.40 15.84
CA ASP A 469 20.83 -31.69 16.06
C ASP A 469 20.66 -32.00 17.55
N LYS A 470 19.55 -32.65 17.92
CA LYS A 470 19.27 -33.11 19.30
C LYS A 470 20.33 -34.04 19.87
N THR A 471 21.07 -34.73 18.99
CA THR A 471 22.13 -35.67 19.33
C THR A 471 23.51 -35.00 19.46
N ILE A 472 23.61 -33.68 19.30
CA ILE A 472 24.90 -32.99 19.30
C ILE A 472 25.58 -33.03 20.69
N THR A 473 26.87 -33.34 20.71
CA THR A 473 27.69 -33.27 21.93
C THR A 473 28.32 -31.88 22.07
N ARG A 474 28.78 -31.52 23.28
CA ARG A 474 29.48 -30.23 23.50
C ARG A 474 30.78 -30.14 22.70
N GLU A 475 31.51 -31.24 22.57
CA GLU A 475 32.73 -31.32 21.76
C GLU A 475 32.42 -31.14 20.27
N ARG A 476 31.29 -31.68 19.79
CA ARG A 476 30.87 -31.50 18.40
C ARG A 476 30.37 -30.07 18.13
N LEU A 477 29.67 -29.46 19.08
CA LEU A 477 29.28 -28.04 19.03
C LEU A 477 30.50 -27.11 18.89
N GLN A 478 31.61 -27.49 19.53
CA GLN A 478 32.90 -26.79 19.49
C GLN A 478 33.82 -27.20 18.32
N SER A 479 33.35 -28.03 17.38
CA SER A 479 34.16 -28.51 16.25
C SER A 479 33.44 -28.47 14.90
N GLY A 480 33.84 -27.53 14.05
CA GLY A 480 33.31 -27.34 12.69
C GLY A 480 32.62 -25.98 12.54
N PRO A 481 32.44 -25.50 11.29
CA PRO A 481 32.01 -24.13 11.06
C PRO A 481 30.54 -23.90 11.42
N VAL A 482 30.20 -22.68 11.81
CA VAL A 482 28.81 -22.23 11.90
C VAL A 482 28.29 -21.96 10.48
N ALA A 483 27.20 -22.61 10.09
CA ALA A 483 26.53 -22.35 8.81
C ALA A 483 25.57 -21.15 8.93
N LEU A 484 25.68 -20.17 8.04
CA LEU A 484 24.76 -19.04 7.95
C LEU A 484 24.65 -18.53 6.51
N ASP A 485 23.62 -17.75 6.22
CA ASP A 485 23.51 -17.04 4.95
C ASP A 485 24.37 -15.77 5.03
N PHE A 486 25.42 -15.66 4.19
CA PHE A 486 26.28 -14.48 4.17
C PHE A 486 25.62 -13.26 3.49
N ALA A 487 24.53 -13.44 2.75
CA ALA A 487 23.71 -12.32 2.27
C ALA A 487 22.86 -11.73 3.40
N ASP A 488 22.38 -12.55 4.34
CA ASP A 488 21.64 -12.10 5.52
C ASP A 488 22.58 -11.49 6.58
N GLN A 489 22.70 -10.16 6.57
CA GLN A 489 23.51 -9.42 7.55
C GLN A 489 23.06 -9.63 9.00
N ARG A 490 21.80 -10.02 9.25
CA ARG A 490 21.33 -10.39 10.60
C ARG A 490 21.90 -11.73 11.01
N ALA A 491 21.99 -12.68 10.07
CA ALA A 491 22.66 -13.95 10.30
C ALA A 491 24.15 -13.77 10.56
N VAL A 492 24.83 -12.86 9.84
CA VAL A 492 26.23 -12.49 10.09
C VAL A 492 26.41 -11.89 11.48
N ALA A 493 25.61 -10.89 11.88
CA ALA A 493 25.68 -10.29 13.21
C ALA A 493 25.36 -11.29 14.34
N ALA A 494 24.38 -12.18 14.12
CA ALA A 494 24.07 -13.27 15.04
C ALA A 494 25.21 -14.29 15.16
N ALA A 495 25.93 -14.57 14.06
CA ALA A 495 27.12 -15.40 14.08
C ALA A 495 28.24 -14.73 14.89
N THR A 496 28.50 -13.43 14.69
CA THR A 496 29.49 -12.69 15.48
C THR A 496 29.22 -12.81 16.98
N LEU A 497 27.96 -12.65 17.41
CA LEU A 497 27.55 -12.83 18.82
C LEU A 497 27.79 -14.25 19.34
N LEU A 498 27.46 -15.28 18.55
CA LEU A 498 27.70 -16.67 18.95
C LEU A 498 29.21 -16.99 19.05
N LEU A 499 29.99 -16.39 18.15
CA LEU A 499 31.44 -16.57 18.06
C LEU A 499 32.24 -15.80 19.11
N THR A 500 31.68 -14.78 19.79
CA THR A 500 32.38 -14.18 20.95
C THR A 500 32.66 -15.20 22.04
N SER A 501 31.81 -16.21 22.16
CA SER A 501 31.91 -17.27 23.16
C SER A 501 32.61 -18.54 22.62
N LEU A 502 32.83 -18.64 21.30
CA LEU A 502 33.59 -19.71 20.62
C LEU A 502 34.45 -19.17 19.46
N PRO A 503 35.51 -18.39 19.74
CA PRO A 503 36.29 -17.68 18.71
C PRO A 503 37.14 -18.59 17.80
N ALA A 504 37.25 -19.88 18.12
CA ALA A 504 37.97 -20.87 17.31
C ALA A 504 37.12 -21.43 16.14
N LEU A 505 35.82 -21.14 16.09
CA LEU A 505 34.95 -21.62 15.02
C LEU A 505 34.96 -20.67 13.82
N GLY A 506 35.15 -21.22 12.62
CA GLY A 506 34.93 -20.49 11.37
C GLY A 506 33.45 -20.39 11.02
N THR A 507 33.14 -19.57 10.02
CA THR A 507 31.82 -19.49 9.40
C THR A 507 31.81 -20.12 8.01
N VAL A 508 30.68 -20.67 7.59
CA VAL A 508 30.47 -21.18 6.24
C VAL A 508 29.13 -20.72 5.68
N ASP A 509 29.10 -20.34 4.40
CA ASP A 509 27.86 -19.98 3.73
C ASP A 509 26.94 -21.20 3.55
N VAL A 510 25.63 -21.04 3.75
CA VAL A 510 24.64 -22.13 3.59
C VAL A 510 24.57 -22.74 2.19
N SER A 511 25.04 -22.05 1.14
CA SER A 511 25.14 -22.59 -0.22
C SER A 511 26.35 -23.51 -0.42
N SER A 512 27.31 -23.51 0.51
CA SER A 512 28.49 -24.35 0.45
C SER A 512 28.16 -25.83 0.74
N PRO A 513 28.73 -26.81 0.00
CA PRO A 513 28.62 -28.22 0.34
C PRO A 513 29.05 -28.55 1.77
N VAL A 514 29.96 -27.76 2.35
CA VAL A 514 30.45 -27.94 3.73
C VAL A 514 29.39 -27.56 4.76
N ALA A 515 28.44 -26.67 4.45
CA ALA A 515 27.39 -26.27 5.37
C ALA A 515 26.42 -27.41 5.71
N ALA A 516 26.34 -28.47 4.89
CA ALA A 516 25.54 -29.65 5.18
C ALA A 516 26.03 -30.45 6.40
N THR A 517 27.31 -30.33 6.78
CA THR A 517 27.92 -31.02 7.94
C THR A 517 28.27 -30.09 9.11
N ALA A 518 27.84 -28.83 9.03
CA ALA A 518 28.03 -27.82 10.06
C ALA A 518 27.28 -28.18 11.35
N PRO A 519 27.93 -28.19 12.53
CA PRO A 519 27.30 -28.53 13.81
C PRO A 519 26.21 -27.55 14.24
N ILE A 520 26.36 -26.28 13.85
CA ILE A 520 25.42 -25.20 14.15
C ILE A 520 25.01 -24.56 12.83
N ARG A 521 23.71 -24.26 12.68
CA ARG A 521 23.20 -23.41 11.61
C ARG A 521 22.41 -22.24 12.18
N ILE A 522 22.67 -21.04 11.70
CA ILE A 522 21.88 -19.85 12.03
C ILE A 522 20.74 -19.70 11.02
N VAL A 523 19.53 -19.57 11.53
CA VAL A 523 18.29 -19.50 10.75
C VAL A 523 17.35 -18.44 11.33
N ARG A 524 16.36 -18.02 10.55
CA ARG A 524 15.28 -17.14 11.01
C ARG A 524 14.21 -17.96 11.73
N SER A 525 13.69 -17.46 12.85
CA SER A 525 12.75 -18.21 13.70
C SER A 525 11.44 -18.60 13.00
N ASN A 526 10.99 -17.82 12.01
CA ASN A 526 9.83 -18.14 11.18
C ASN A 526 10.07 -19.32 10.21
N THR A 527 11.33 -19.61 9.85
CA THR A 527 11.67 -20.74 8.97
C THR A 527 11.66 -22.08 9.70
N LEU A 528 11.67 -22.11 11.04
CA LEU A 528 11.76 -23.34 11.84
C LEU A 528 10.69 -24.39 11.50
N GLY A 529 9.46 -23.97 11.19
CA GLY A 529 8.38 -24.88 10.78
C GLY A 529 8.53 -25.50 9.39
N SER A 530 9.46 -24.99 8.57
CA SER A 530 9.79 -25.51 7.23
C SER A 530 11.06 -26.37 7.20
N ILE A 531 11.73 -26.53 8.35
CA ILE A 531 12.95 -27.34 8.46
C ILE A 531 12.56 -28.81 8.48
N GLY A 532 13.04 -29.56 7.49
CA GLY A 532 12.95 -31.02 7.49
C GLY A 532 13.58 -31.58 8.77
N GLU A 533 12.89 -32.52 9.41
CA GLU A 533 13.29 -33.09 10.71
C GLU A 533 13.35 -32.06 11.86
N ALA A 534 12.48 -31.04 11.87
CA ALA A 534 12.38 -30.08 12.99
C ALA A 534 12.26 -30.76 14.38
N GLU A 535 11.61 -31.92 14.46
CA GLU A 535 11.55 -32.73 15.68
C GLU A 535 12.92 -33.26 16.17
N GLN A 536 13.93 -33.29 15.31
CA GLN A 536 15.30 -33.70 15.63
C GLN A 536 16.25 -32.52 15.89
N LYS A 537 15.77 -31.27 15.90
CA LYS A 537 16.61 -30.09 16.17
C LYS A 537 16.34 -29.48 17.55
N VAL A 538 17.32 -28.73 18.05
CA VAL A 538 17.24 -27.84 19.23
C VAL A 538 17.75 -26.46 18.89
N LEU A 539 17.31 -25.45 19.63
CA LEU A 539 17.92 -24.13 19.65
C LEU A 539 19.24 -24.19 20.44
N VAL A 540 20.25 -23.47 19.98
CA VAL A 540 21.52 -23.24 20.68
C VAL A 540 21.53 -21.77 21.12
N CYS A 541 21.53 -21.52 22.41
CA CYS A 541 21.50 -20.16 22.94
C CYS A 541 22.92 -19.57 23.02
N ALA A 542 23.05 -18.26 23.27
CA ALA A 542 24.35 -17.56 23.31
C ALA A 542 25.28 -18.02 24.47
N ASP A 543 24.73 -18.72 25.47
CA ASP A 543 25.45 -19.38 26.57
C ASP A 543 25.72 -20.89 26.29
N PHE A 544 25.40 -21.36 25.09
CA PHE A 544 25.41 -22.77 24.68
C PHE A 544 24.52 -23.71 25.51
N SER A 545 23.50 -23.18 26.18
CA SER A 545 22.38 -23.98 26.61
C SER A 545 21.53 -24.40 25.41
N PHE A 546 20.83 -25.54 25.55
CA PHE A 546 19.93 -26.06 24.54
C PHE A 546 18.48 -25.80 24.95
N GLN A 547 17.66 -25.35 24.01
CA GLN A 547 16.22 -25.10 24.23
C GLN A 547 15.37 -25.78 23.16
N PRO A 548 14.11 -26.17 23.47
CA PRO A 548 13.17 -26.63 22.45
C PRO A 548 12.93 -25.56 21.37
N LEU A 549 12.66 -25.95 20.12
CA LEU A 549 12.35 -25.01 19.03
C LEU A 549 11.14 -24.09 19.33
N THR A 550 10.25 -24.49 20.23
CA THR A 550 9.12 -23.67 20.68
C THR A 550 9.52 -22.50 21.58
N ASN A 551 10.74 -22.50 22.13
CA ASN A 551 11.20 -21.53 23.13
C ASN A 551 12.14 -20.44 22.55
N VAL A 552 11.86 -19.99 21.31
CA VAL A 552 12.57 -18.89 20.64
C VAL A 552 12.71 -17.62 21.52
N PRO A 553 11.68 -17.16 22.27
CA PRO A 553 11.79 -15.91 23.02
C PRO A 553 12.93 -15.87 24.05
N SER A 554 13.30 -17.02 24.65
CA SER A 554 14.41 -17.10 25.61
C SER A 554 15.75 -17.51 24.98
N CYS A 555 15.76 -17.91 23.70
CA CYS A 555 16.93 -18.49 23.04
C CYS A 555 17.11 -17.91 21.64
N GLN A 556 17.41 -16.62 21.60
CA GLN A 556 17.57 -15.80 20.39
C GLN A 556 18.92 -15.09 20.39
N LEU A 557 19.55 -15.01 19.23
CA LEU A 557 20.85 -14.36 19.04
C LEU A 557 20.64 -12.86 18.84
N LYS A 558 20.40 -12.15 19.94
CA LYS A 558 20.26 -10.69 19.98
C LYS A 558 21.59 -10.02 20.24
N ALA A 559 22.06 -9.19 19.30
CA ALA A 559 22.99 -8.12 19.63
C ALA A 559 22.40 -7.25 20.75
N ASN A 560 23.23 -6.84 21.71
CA ASN A 560 22.77 -6.40 23.04
C ASN A 560 21.75 -5.24 23.00
N ALA A 561 20.63 -5.42 23.70
CA ALA A 561 19.50 -4.49 23.74
C ALA A 561 19.74 -3.19 24.58
N ALA A 562 21.00 -2.86 24.87
CA ALA A 562 21.39 -1.71 25.69
C ALA A 562 22.71 -1.09 25.19
N GLY A 563 22.65 -0.44 24.02
CA GLY A 563 23.78 0.32 23.46
C GLY A 563 23.66 0.52 21.95
N GLU A 564 23.32 -0.54 21.21
CA GLU A 564 23.31 -0.53 19.74
C GLU A 564 21.98 -1.03 19.18
N ARG A 565 21.00 -0.12 19.06
CA ARG A 565 19.72 -0.39 18.36
C ARG A 565 19.87 -0.60 16.83
N GLY A 566 21.09 -0.76 16.29
CA GLY A 566 21.38 -0.74 14.85
C GLY A 566 22.38 -1.78 14.35
N ALA A 567 22.64 -2.86 15.09
CA ALA A 567 23.71 -3.83 14.76
C ALA A 567 23.38 -4.83 13.63
N ALA A 568 22.15 -4.86 13.10
CA ALA A 568 21.71 -5.91 12.16
C ALA A 568 20.68 -5.46 11.11
N GLY A 569 20.17 -4.23 11.18
CA GLY A 569 19.08 -3.74 10.31
C GLY A 569 19.32 -2.31 9.87
N ALA A 570 18.70 -1.91 8.77
CA ALA A 570 18.85 -0.56 8.24
C ALA A 570 18.23 0.50 9.17
N VAL A 571 18.84 1.67 9.19
CA VAL A 571 18.47 2.78 10.08
C VAL A 571 18.31 4.04 9.25
N ILE A 572 17.20 4.74 9.45
CA ILE A 572 16.94 6.06 8.88
C ILE A 572 17.61 7.10 9.77
N TYR A 573 18.60 7.78 9.20
CA TYR A 573 19.38 8.83 9.83
C TYR A 573 18.98 10.22 9.30
N VAL A 574 19.01 11.20 10.20
CA VAL A 574 18.86 12.64 9.92
C VAL A 574 20.04 13.41 10.53
N ARG A 575 20.16 14.71 10.27
CA ARG A 575 21.17 15.55 10.93
C ARG A 575 21.00 15.58 12.46
N GLN A 576 22.10 15.81 13.18
CA GLN A 576 22.10 15.86 14.66
C GLN A 576 21.14 16.94 15.20
N GLN A 577 21.24 18.16 14.68
CA GLN A 577 20.37 19.29 15.04
C GLN A 577 19.22 19.40 14.03
N VAL A 578 18.28 18.45 14.11
CA VAL A 578 17.05 18.41 13.30
C VAL A 578 15.95 19.21 13.99
N ASP A 579 15.22 20.03 13.24
CA ASP A 579 14.02 20.71 13.73
C ASP A 579 12.84 19.73 13.84
N GLU A 580 11.88 20.04 14.72
CA GLU A 580 10.73 19.16 14.99
C GLU A 580 9.89 18.93 13.72
N ALA A 581 9.72 19.94 12.86
CA ALA A 581 8.92 19.82 11.64
C ALA A 581 9.55 18.86 10.62
N LEU A 582 10.88 18.86 10.44
CA LEU A 582 11.54 17.86 9.60
C LEU A 582 11.56 16.48 10.28
N GLN A 583 11.76 16.40 11.59
CA GLN A 583 11.71 15.13 12.32
C GLN A 583 10.35 14.45 12.14
N ASP A 584 9.26 15.18 12.36
CA ASP A 584 7.89 14.73 12.11
C ASP A 584 7.65 14.38 10.65
N SER A 585 8.17 15.17 9.71
CA SER A 585 8.06 14.91 8.28
C SER A 585 8.72 13.58 7.87
N VAL A 586 9.90 13.26 8.43
CA VAL A 586 10.60 12.00 8.19
C VAL A 586 9.85 10.83 8.83
N VAL A 587 9.50 10.94 10.13
CA VAL A 587 8.76 9.88 10.84
C VAL A 587 7.43 9.59 10.14
N HIS A 588 6.66 10.63 9.82
CA HIS A 588 5.39 10.48 9.13
C HIS A 588 5.53 9.84 7.75
N ALA A 589 6.48 10.28 6.92
CA ALA A 589 6.69 9.71 5.59
C ALA A 589 7.03 8.22 5.64
N PHE A 590 7.98 7.82 6.49
CA PHE A 590 8.44 6.44 6.57
C PHE A 590 7.48 5.51 7.33
N THR A 591 6.78 5.99 8.35
CA THR A 591 5.65 5.24 8.94
C THR A 591 4.53 5.07 7.92
N ALA A 592 4.13 6.12 7.19
CA ALA A 592 3.08 6.00 6.17
C ALA A 592 3.47 5.07 5.02
N LEU A 593 4.75 5.06 4.59
CA LEU A 593 5.28 4.07 3.66
C LEU A 593 5.14 2.65 4.23
N SER A 594 5.61 2.43 5.47
CA SER A 594 5.57 1.14 6.16
C SER A 594 4.14 0.62 6.32
N ASP A 595 3.21 1.46 6.79
CA ASP A 595 1.81 1.07 7.04
C ASP A 595 1.02 0.88 5.74
N THR A 596 1.48 1.44 4.62
CA THR A 596 0.82 1.28 3.31
C THR A 596 1.37 0.08 2.53
N PHE A 597 2.70 -0.04 2.46
CA PHE A 597 3.43 -0.92 1.54
C PHE A 597 4.31 -1.98 2.23
N GLY A 598 4.37 -1.95 3.56
CA GLY A 598 5.11 -2.94 4.35
C GLY A 598 4.47 -4.33 4.29
N ARG A 599 5.16 -5.30 4.90
CA ARG A 599 4.77 -6.70 4.85
C ARG A 599 3.41 -6.93 5.51
N GLY A 600 2.55 -7.72 4.86
CA GLY A 600 1.19 -8.00 5.31
C GLY A 600 0.20 -6.83 5.18
N GLN A 601 0.65 -5.65 4.70
CA GLN A 601 -0.24 -4.50 4.54
C GLN A 601 -1.09 -4.61 3.27
N ALA A 602 -2.25 -3.95 3.30
CA ALA A 602 -3.27 -4.04 2.24
C ALA A 602 -2.78 -3.63 0.84
N ARG A 603 -1.62 -2.97 0.71
CA ARG A 603 -1.00 -2.57 -0.57
C ARG A 603 0.45 -3.05 -0.74
N GLU A 604 0.92 -4.05 0.00
CA GLU A 604 2.23 -4.71 -0.25
C GLU A 604 2.37 -5.14 -1.73
N GLN A 605 1.33 -5.78 -2.27
CA GLN A 605 1.21 -6.20 -3.67
C GLN A 605 1.15 -5.05 -4.70
N VAL A 606 1.05 -3.79 -4.27
CA VAL A 606 1.12 -2.63 -5.17
C VAL A 606 2.58 -2.26 -5.43
N PHE A 607 3.31 -1.99 -4.36
CA PHE A 607 4.72 -1.64 -4.38
C PHE A 607 5.38 -2.32 -3.17
N ARG A 608 6.34 -3.19 -3.42
CA ARG A 608 7.00 -3.99 -2.39
C ARG A 608 8.11 -3.18 -1.73
N LEU A 609 7.77 -2.46 -0.64
CA LEU A 609 8.72 -1.64 0.12
C LEU A 609 9.88 -2.49 0.67
N PHE A 610 9.52 -3.56 1.37
CA PHE A 610 10.44 -4.59 1.86
C PHE A 610 10.34 -5.80 0.93
N GLY A 611 11.40 -6.07 0.18
CA GLY A 611 11.47 -7.18 -0.74
C GLY A 611 12.25 -6.87 -2.02
N PRO A 612 12.35 -7.87 -2.91
CA PRO A 612 13.10 -7.78 -4.14
C PRO A 612 12.55 -6.67 -5.04
N PHE A 613 13.41 -6.14 -5.90
CA PHE A 613 13.06 -5.09 -6.85
C PHE A 613 13.62 -5.41 -8.23
N ARG A 614 12.82 -5.18 -9.28
CA ARG A 614 13.24 -5.38 -10.67
C ARG A 614 13.80 -4.09 -11.27
N LEU A 615 15.07 -4.09 -11.63
CA LEU A 615 15.74 -2.98 -12.32
C LEU A 615 15.21 -2.78 -13.75
N ARG A 616 15.53 -1.64 -14.37
CA ARG A 616 15.15 -1.34 -15.77
C ARG A 616 15.69 -2.34 -16.80
N ASN A 617 16.81 -3.02 -16.51
CA ASN A 617 17.39 -4.09 -17.33
C ASN A 617 16.72 -5.47 -17.13
N GLY A 618 15.71 -5.59 -16.25
CA GLY A 618 15.02 -6.84 -15.94
C GLY A 618 15.63 -7.67 -14.79
N GLU A 619 16.85 -7.33 -14.35
CA GLU A 619 17.53 -7.98 -13.21
C GLU A 619 16.75 -7.78 -11.90
N VAL A 620 16.73 -8.79 -11.04
CA VAL A 620 16.17 -8.70 -9.70
C VAL A 620 17.29 -8.46 -8.70
N LYS A 621 17.17 -7.40 -7.90
CA LYS A 621 18.03 -7.12 -6.77
C LYS A 621 17.26 -7.30 -5.46
N HIS A 622 17.96 -7.72 -4.43
CA HIS A 622 17.47 -7.84 -3.06
C HIS A 622 18.06 -6.72 -2.20
N ASP A 623 17.42 -6.42 -1.07
CA ASP A 623 17.97 -5.59 0.01
C ASP A 623 18.32 -4.15 -0.40
N LEU A 624 17.65 -3.62 -1.42
CA LEU A 624 17.78 -2.22 -1.85
C LEU A 624 17.02 -1.29 -0.90
N ILE A 625 17.72 -0.28 -0.37
CA ILE A 625 17.28 0.69 0.66
C ILE A 625 16.96 0.02 2.01
N PHE A 626 16.02 -0.92 2.01
CA PHE A 626 15.57 -1.70 3.16
C PHE A 626 15.84 -3.19 2.92
N HIS A 627 16.06 -3.95 3.98
CA HIS A 627 16.15 -5.41 3.94
C HIS A 627 14.81 -6.01 3.48
N ASP A 628 14.88 -7.02 2.62
CA ASP A 628 13.75 -7.79 2.11
C ASP A 628 12.88 -8.41 3.21
N ASN A 629 13.46 -8.69 4.37
CA ASN A 629 12.81 -9.36 5.49
C ASN A 629 12.15 -8.43 6.52
N THR A 630 12.29 -7.13 6.35
CA THR A 630 11.68 -6.12 7.23
C THR A 630 10.16 -6.26 7.25
N ALA A 631 9.59 -6.17 8.45
CA ALA A 631 8.15 -6.20 8.68
C ALA A 631 7.57 -4.77 8.70
N ALA A 632 8.23 -3.87 9.42
CA ALA A 632 7.83 -2.47 9.57
C ALA A 632 9.01 -1.54 9.84
N LEU A 633 8.79 -0.23 9.73
CA LEU A 633 9.70 0.81 10.23
C LEU A 633 9.21 1.35 11.56
N SER A 634 10.07 1.28 12.58
CA SER A 634 9.76 1.69 13.96
C SER A 634 10.53 2.94 14.35
N GLY A 635 9.81 3.95 14.85
CA GLY A 635 10.42 5.19 15.36
C GLY A 635 10.89 5.06 16.81
N SER A 636 11.76 5.98 17.24
CA SER A 636 12.05 6.13 18.65
C SER A 636 10.79 6.59 19.37
N LYS A 637 10.19 5.74 20.21
CA LYS A 637 9.22 6.24 21.20
C LYS A 637 9.92 7.33 22.00
N SER A 638 9.36 8.54 21.98
CA SER A 638 9.74 9.61 22.89
C SER A 638 9.47 9.13 24.31
N SER A 639 10.55 8.94 25.07
CA SER A 639 10.53 8.65 26.50
C SER A 639 10.20 9.90 27.30
#